data_AF-A0A940BYJ5-F1
#
_entry.id   AF-A0A940BYJ5-F1
#
_cell.length_a   1.000
_cell.length_b   1.000
_cell.length_c   1.000
_cell.angle_alpha   90.00
_cell.angle_beta   90.00
_cell.angle_gamma   90.00
#
_symmetry.space_group_name_H-M   'P 1'
#
loop_
_entity.id
_entity.type
_entity.pdbx_description
1 polymer ?
#
loop_
_entity_poly.entity_id
_entity_poly.type
_entity_poly.pdbx_seq_one_letter_code
_entity_poly.pdbx_strand_id
1 'polypeptide(L)'
;MNNDSRRSVGAGTKVLLTILLIILAVAILIFVFLLLGKRGESNRGGNDPTANPQEAVTLAPGVTIDPNAEAPEALFISEVMRGDEGFAEIMNNSSSAVELSDYYLSDKSDKANKWQFPAASLEPGAYAVINLRGSEYTGSAEGGNSAGYAEFNANFKLSSTENGIYLFNKAGRAVDKLIFDVDMPKNVSAVRIGPAVAYTVFPTKGAENSGNVFTQLVWNPMDAGDPVRINEVLPSNKYDITDEDGDRSDWVELYNSSDNPVDLSAYCLSDDANDPGKWALPAVILQPHDYIVIFLSGKDRRGNELHTSFKLSSTDDGLFLSCYNGMRQDCITVPEELSPNISIGRGEDGNQLYYARPTPGEANSAVGFTDYMGVGGFNPSSVYISEVCAVTAPRSGEMDWVELYNGTAEAVSLSGWHISDSRSALDKYELSSVTIPAGGYAVVNCSSGIKDAWANPAPFSLSPSGETVYLSDADGFVVDVFESGALRSGVTSGRLTGTETGERVFFSTPSKGRQNPETCYLSYAAAPVFSESGLYHTAAFMLELSVRNADGVIHYTLDGTRPTEASPVYTGPIEIAGNTVIRAVNCVPGKVNSDISTATYLFEQPHTVPVVTIAMDPAEFREMYAVTEDGITAIEKEGFLQYFETDGVLGIETAAGFRVSGASTRKYPQKSLGVYFRSGYGRKTITYPFFGNDYVTTFGGLVLRNSGQDWGNARLRDSFSSKAVIGMNIDASESRFVVVYINGQYWGLYDLKENMNERYLESHYGVDPDTANVIKRNTYELEGSNTDFLRVRGFCVQNGTVIPMTDERYSQFTQWVDAESFADYLIARDYLRDADMFNQKYWRTTDYTVRWRAIYYDSDFALSSPLYGVLHSYFDVTGIPSANGSRSNTDIYCGLLSNENWRHYFIVRYIYVMNYYLNNDRLLPLFDSMVAEMEPEMNRHIARWNHPSSYSHWQSQIREYRSFLVERPDRAKESFMYVMGISSSQYAEYEREAAALYEQYGGVFQRIFE
;
A
#
# COMPACT_ATOMS: atom_id res chain seq x y z
N MET A 1 -33.37 36.23 -7.56
CA MET A 1 -32.34 36.87 -8.42
C MET A 1 -31.19 35.88 -8.56
N ASN A 2 -30.95 35.49 -9.81
CA ASN A 2 -29.74 34.94 -10.45
C ASN A 2 -28.99 33.71 -9.92
N ASN A 3 -28.91 32.73 -10.83
CA ASN A 3 -27.81 31.80 -11.18
C ASN A 3 -27.32 30.82 -10.08
N ASP A 4 -26.98 29.56 -10.34
CA ASP A 4 -26.78 28.81 -11.57
C ASP A 4 -26.86 27.31 -11.23
N SER A 5 -27.47 26.54 -12.13
CA SER A 5 -27.53 25.08 -12.10
C SER A 5 -26.29 24.49 -12.78
N ARG A 6 -25.48 23.68 -12.08
CA ARG A 6 -24.66 22.56 -12.62
C ARG A 6 -23.83 21.91 -11.49
N ARG A 7 -24.22 20.70 -11.06
CA ARG A 7 -23.35 19.78 -10.31
C ARG A 7 -22.83 18.67 -11.24
N SER A 8 -21.50 18.70 -11.38
CA SER A 8 -20.53 17.64 -11.68
C SER A 8 -21.00 16.30 -12.27
N VAL A 9 -20.79 16.15 -13.58
CA VAL A 9 -20.37 14.91 -14.21
C VAL A 9 -18.93 15.12 -14.66
N GLY A 10 -17.99 14.24 -14.29
CA GLY A 10 -16.68 14.17 -14.96
C GLY A 10 -15.45 14.07 -14.06
N ALA A 11 -15.19 12.86 -13.54
CA ALA A 11 -13.83 12.43 -13.19
C ALA A 11 -13.43 11.14 -13.95
N GLY A 12 -14.38 10.23 -14.20
CA GLY A 12 -14.11 8.97 -14.92
C GLY A 12 -13.90 9.09 -16.45
N THR A 13 -14.45 10.11 -17.11
CA THR A 13 -14.42 10.21 -18.58
C THR A 13 -13.12 10.79 -19.14
N LYS A 14 -12.34 11.52 -18.33
CA LYS A 14 -11.03 12.07 -18.76
C LYS A 14 -9.91 11.01 -18.74
N VAL A 15 -9.99 10.02 -17.86
CA VAL A 15 -8.99 8.93 -17.78
C VAL A 15 -9.12 7.99 -18.98
N LEU A 16 -10.35 7.69 -19.42
CA LEU A 16 -10.59 6.79 -20.55
C LEU A 16 -10.14 7.39 -21.91
N LEU A 17 -10.23 8.72 -22.07
CA LEU A 17 -9.83 9.40 -23.31
C LEU A 17 -8.30 9.50 -23.45
N THR A 18 -7.59 9.66 -22.33
CA THR A 18 -6.12 9.68 -22.29
C THR A 18 -5.52 8.30 -22.57
N ILE A 19 -6.14 7.23 -22.05
CA ILE A 19 -5.71 5.84 -22.32
C ILE A 19 -5.91 5.48 -23.80
N LEU A 20 -7.01 5.91 -24.43
CA LEU A 20 -7.25 5.65 -25.86
C LEU A 20 -6.25 6.37 -26.79
N LEU A 21 -5.80 7.57 -26.43
CA LEU A 21 -4.81 8.36 -27.18
C LEU A 21 -3.40 7.77 -27.09
N ILE A 22 -3.04 7.17 -25.94
CA ILE A 22 -1.75 6.50 -25.73
C ILE A 22 -1.68 5.18 -26.53
N ILE A 23 -2.76 4.40 -26.56
CA ILE A 23 -2.83 3.15 -27.34
C ILE A 23 -2.70 3.43 -28.86
N LEU A 24 -3.27 4.54 -29.35
CA LEU A 24 -3.17 4.93 -30.75
C LEU A 24 -1.76 5.40 -31.14
N ALA A 25 -1.03 6.05 -30.22
CA ALA A 25 0.35 6.50 -30.45
C ALA A 25 1.35 5.33 -30.50
N VAL A 26 1.17 4.33 -29.63
CA VAL A 26 2.00 3.11 -29.59
C VAL A 26 1.80 2.25 -30.84
N ALA A 27 0.56 2.15 -31.35
CA ALA A 27 0.28 1.41 -32.58
C ALA A 27 0.91 2.03 -33.85
N ILE A 28 1.05 3.37 -33.88
CA ILE A 28 1.70 4.08 -34.99
C ILE A 28 3.22 3.91 -34.96
N LEU A 29 3.84 3.86 -33.77
CA LEU A 29 5.28 3.64 -33.61
C LEU A 29 5.72 2.23 -34.04
N ILE A 30 4.91 1.21 -33.72
CA ILE A 30 5.17 -0.19 -34.09
C ILE A 30 5.07 -0.41 -35.61
N PHE A 31 4.19 0.34 -36.30
CA PHE A 31 4.03 0.24 -37.76
C PHE A 31 5.18 0.88 -38.55
N VAL A 32 5.87 1.87 -37.97
CA VAL A 32 7.05 2.52 -38.58
C VAL A 32 8.31 1.65 -38.42
N PHE A 33 8.46 0.93 -37.32
CA PHE A 33 9.59 0.02 -37.09
C PHE A 33 9.57 -1.23 -38.00
N LEU A 34 8.39 -1.70 -38.41
CA LEU A 34 8.25 -2.85 -39.31
C LEU A 34 8.57 -2.55 -40.78
N LEU A 35 8.65 -1.28 -41.18
CA LEU A 35 8.89 -0.86 -42.57
C LEU A 35 10.37 -0.60 -42.91
N LEU A 36 11.27 -0.51 -41.92
CA LEU A 36 12.67 -0.14 -42.14
C LEU A 36 13.69 -1.29 -42.03
N GLY A 37 13.27 -2.48 -41.58
CA GLY A 37 14.14 -3.64 -41.44
C GLY A 37 14.06 -4.63 -42.61
N LYS A 38 14.63 -4.31 -43.79
CA LYS A 38 15.01 -5.34 -44.80
C LYS A 38 15.97 -4.80 -45.87
N ARG A 39 17.26 -5.16 -45.75
CA ARG A 39 18.34 -5.33 -46.77
C ARG A 39 19.67 -4.88 -46.14
N GLY A 40 20.75 -5.65 -46.08
CA GLY A 40 21.09 -7.01 -46.48
C GLY A 40 22.56 -7.26 -46.10
N GLU A 41 22.89 -8.50 -45.72
CA GLU A 41 24.28 -8.94 -45.50
C GLU A 41 24.87 -9.57 -46.77
N SER A 42 26.18 -9.38 -47.00
CA SER A 42 27.14 -10.48 -47.21
C SER A 42 28.53 -9.97 -47.63
N ASN A 43 29.58 -10.27 -46.85
CA ASN A 43 30.66 -11.22 -47.17
C ASN A 43 31.96 -10.99 -46.38
N ARG A 44 32.61 -12.11 -46.05
CA ARG A 44 33.77 -12.31 -45.16
C ARG A 44 35.15 -12.25 -45.85
N GLY A 45 36.18 -12.04 -45.03
CA GLY A 45 37.58 -12.55 -45.16
C GLY A 45 38.62 -11.49 -44.74
N GLY A 46 39.71 -11.71 -43.98
CA GLY A 46 40.33 -12.82 -43.24
C GLY A 46 41.81 -12.45 -42.92
N ASN A 47 42.29 -12.74 -41.69
CA ASN A 47 43.69 -12.88 -41.13
C ASN A 47 44.79 -11.84 -41.48
N ASP A 48 45.86 -11.51 -40.74
CA ASP A 48 46.61 -11.96 -39.53
C ASP A 48 47.55 -10.77 -39.09
N PRO A 49 48.47 -10.81 -38.09
CA PRO A 49 48.69 -9.74 -37.11
C PRO A 49 50.10 -9.11 -37.25
N THR A 50 50.53 -8.35 -36.23
CA THR A 50 51.87 -7.79 -35.96
C THR A 50 52.08 -6.30 -36.28
N ALA A 51 51.96 -5.45 -35.25
CA ALA A 51 52.95 -4.46 -34.83
C ALA A 51 52.40 -3.60 -33.67
N ASN A 52 53.27 -3.25 -32.72
CA ASN A 52 53.09 -2.36 -31.57
C ASN A 52 54.27 -1.35 -31.61
N PRO A 53 54.31 -0.21 -30.91
CA PRO A 53 53.30 0.79 -30.51
C PRO A 53 53.62 2.19 -31.09
N GLN A 54 52.77 3.19 -30.79
CA GLN A 54 52.83 4.62 -31.13
C GLN A 54 52.08 5.02 -32.41
N GLU A 55 50.76 5.12 -32.31
CA GLU A 55 49.98 5.88 -33.29
C GLU A 55 49.12 6.92 -32.58
N ALA A 56 49.37 8.18 -32.93
CA ALA A 56 48.40 9.24 -32.81
C ALA A 56 47.11 8.77 -33.51
N VAL A 57 45.95 8.98 -32.86
CA VAL A 57 44.65 8.65 -33.43
C VAL A 57 44.52 9.38 -34.77
N THR A 58 44.68 8.64 -35.86
CA THR A 58 44.58 9.15 -37.22
C THR A 58 43.11 9.09 -37.65
N LEU A 59 42.73 10.11 -38.42
CA LEU A 59 41.38 10.35 -38.97
C LEU A 59 40.70 9.06 -39.46
N ALA A 60 39.41 8.91 -39.15
CA ALA A 60 38.60 7.77 -39.56
C ALA A 60 38.68 7.48 -41.09
N PRO A 61 38.63 6.20 -41.52
CA PRO A 61 38.75 5.86 -42.94
C PRO A 61 37.55 6.42 -43.72
N GLY A 62 37.81 7.37 -44.63
CA GLY A 62 36.80 8.00 -45.48
C GLY A 62 36.76 9.53 -45.43
N VAL A 63 37.52 10.17 -44.54
CA VAL A 63 37.70 11.63 -44.57
C VAL A 63 38.83 11.99 -45.55
N THR A 64 38.50 12.19 -46.82
CA THR A 64 39.38 12.94 -47.72
C THR A 64 39.16 14.44 -47.46
N ILE A 65 40.07 15.05 -46.71
CA ILE A 65 40.29 16.50 -46.78
C ILE A 65 40.73 16.75 -48.23
N ASP A 66 39.99 17.57 -48.98
CA ASP A 66 40.49 18.04 -50.28
C ASP A 66 41.74 18.90 -50.01
N PRO A 67 42.96 18.43 -50.37
CA PRO A 67 44.17 19.18 -50.12
C PRO A 67 44.28 20.42 -51.03
N ASN A 68 43.32 20.63 -51.93
CA ASN A 68 43.24 21.78 -52.84
C ASN A 68 42.12 22.76 -52.50
N ALA A 69 41.42 22.61 -51.37
CA ALA A 69 40.48 23.63 -50.91
C ALA A 69 41.27 24.84 -50.38
N GLU A 70 41.18 25.98 -51.06
CA GLU A 70 41.87 27.22 -50.66
C GLU A 70 41.43 27.68 -49.26
N ALA A 71 42.40 27.91 -48.37
CA ALA A 71 42.18 28.48 -47.04
C ALA A 71 41.68 29.94 -47.15
N PRO A 72 40.95 30.48 -46.15
CA PRO A 72 40.58 31.88 -46.13
C PRO A 72 41.82 32.78 -46.20
N GLU A 73 41.82 33.76 -47.11
CA GLU A 73 43.07 34.44 -47.54
C GLU A 73 43.64 35.46 -46.52
N ALA A 74 42.96 35.78 -45.40
CA ALA A 74 43.46 36.76 -44.42
C ALA A 74 43.20 36.45 -42.94
N LEU A 75 42.06 36.86 -42.36
CA LEU A 75 41.65 36.52 -40.98
C LEU A 75 40.55 35.48 -41.02
N PHE A 76 40.64 34.45 -40.19
CA PHE A 76 39.59 33.45 -40.05
C PHE A 76 39.38 33.04 -38.60
N ILE A 77 38.18 32.56 -38.29
CA ILE A 77 37.80 32.03 -36.99
C ILE A 77 38.30 30.58 -36.91
N SER A 78 39.26 30.30 -36.03
CA SER A 78 39.92 28.99 -35.89
C SER A 78 39.21 28.06 -34.92
N GLU A 79 38.71 28.57 -33.80
CA GLU A 79 38.09 27.78 -32.73
C GLU A 79 36.96 28.57 -32.05
N VAL A 80 35.87 27.89 -31.69
CA VAL A 80 34.75 28.46 -30.94
C VAL A 80 34.28 27.48 -29.87
N MET A 81 34.18 27.96 -28.63
CA MET A 81 33.57 27.22 -27.51
C MET A 81 32.40 28.03 -26.95
N ARG A 82 31.33 27.33 -26.54
CA ARG A 82 30.17 27.94 -25.86
C ARG A 82 30.24 27.73 -24.35
N GLY A 83 29.30 28.34 -23.62
CA GLY A 83 29.20 28.20 -22.16
C GLY A 83 29.95 29.29 -21.39
N ASP A 84 30.17 29.06 -20.09
CA ASP A 84 30.69 30.09 -19.18
C ASP A 84 32.15 30.47 -19.43
N GLU A 85 32.94 29.53 -19.95
CA GLU A 85 34.32 29.73 -20.42
C GLU A 85 34.41 29.98 -21.94
N GLY A 86 33.27 30.30 -22.57
CA GLY A 86 33.13 30.43 -24.01
C GLY A 86 34.07 31.48 -24.62
N PHE A 87 34.64 31.15 -25.78
CA PHE A 87 35.54 32.01 -26.52
C PHE A 87 35.38 31.82 -28.03
N ALA A 88 35.83 32.81 -28.79
CA ALA A 88 36.09 32.68 -30.21
C ALA A 88 37.56 33.00 -30.46
N GLU A 89 38.22 32.24 -31.31
CA GLU A 89 39.61 32.43 -31.67
C GLU A 89 39.73 32.79 -33.14
N ILE A 90 40.62 33.74 -33.45
CA ILE A 90 40.89 34.22 -34.79
C ILE A 90 42.37 34.09 -35.08
N MET A 91 42.69 33.56 -36.25
CA MET A 91 44.06 33.39 -36.74
C MET A 91 44.32 34.30 -37.94
N ASN A 92 45.50 34.93 -37.97
CA ASN A 92 45.99 35.62 -39.17
C ASN A 92 46.73 34.64 -40.09
N ASN A 93 46.09 34.29 -41.20
CA ASN A 93 46.63 33.41 -42.24
C ASN A 93 47.35 34.17 -43.37
N SER A 94 47.36 35.50 -43.35
CA SER A 94 48.00 36.28 -44.41
C SER A 94 49.52 36.37 -44.24
N SER A 95 50.22 36.79 -45.30
CA SER A 95 51.67 37.03 -45.27
C SER A 95 52.06 38.39 -44.67
N SER A 96 51.12 39.16 -44.12
CA SER A 96 51.35 40.49 -43.56
C SER A 96 50.59 40.71 -42.26
N ALA A 97 51.07 41.63 -41.42
CA ALA A 97 50.34 42.01 -40.22
C ALA A 97 48.97 42.64 -40.57
N VAL A 98 47.93 42.30 -39.81
CA VAL A 98 46.56 42.79 -40.02
C VAL A 98 46.12 43.65 -38.84
N GLU A 99 45.66 44.88 -39.13
CA GLU A 99 45.08 45.78 -38.13
C GLU A 99 43.66 45.33 -37.76
N LEU A 100 43.48 44.86 -36.53
CA LEU A 100 42.21 44.31 -36.06
C LEU A 100 41.13 45.39 -35.88
N SER A 101 41.49 46.65 -35.62
CA SER A 101 40.52 47.75 -35.40
C SER A 101 39.56 48.01 -36.56
N ASP A 102 39.85 47.49 -37.76
CA ASP A 102 38.96 47.55 -38.91
C ASP A 102 38.00 46.34 -39.01
N TYR A 103 37.91 45.50 -37.97
CA TYR A 103 37.08 44.30 -37.94
C TYR A 103 36.07 44.31 -36.78
N TYR A 104 35.04 43.48 -36.93
CA TYR A 104 33.95 43.29 -35.97
C TYR A 104 33.60 41.81 -35.81
N LEU A 105 33.34 41.37 -34.59
CA LEU A 105 32.84 40.03 -34.27
C LEU A 105 31.34 40.08 -33.94
N SER A 106 30.61 39.06 -34.37
CA SER A 106 29.18 38.92 -34.10
C SER A 106 28.78 37.45 -33.98
N ASP A 107 27.74 37.18 -33.19
CA ASP A 107 27.02 35.89 -33.16
C ASP A 107 25.85 35.85 -34.15
N LYS A 108 25.63 36.92 -34.92
CA LYS A 108 24.53 37.03 -35.89
C LYS A 108 25.03 37.48 -37.27
N SER A 109 24.62 36.73 -38.29
CA SER A 109 24.98 36.99 -39.68
C SER A 109 24.49 38.34 -40.21
N ASP A 110 23.45 38.91 -39.60
CA ASP A 110 22.81 40.16 -40.01
C ASP A 110 23.22 41.38 -39.16
N LYS A 111 24.09 41.19 -38.14
CA LYS A 111 24.58 42.27 -37.26
C LYS A 111 26.09 42.47 -37.42
N ALA A 112 26.49 43.09 -38.54
CA ALA A 112 27.90 43.27 -38.88
C ALA A 112 28.71 44.12 -37.89
N ASN A 113 28.07 45.05 -37.17
CA ASN A 113 28.75 45.99 -36.26
C ASN A 113 28.49 45.67 -34.78
N LYS A 114 28.46 44.38 -34.39
CA LYS A 114 28.11 43.98 -33.02
C LYS A 114 29.19 44.31 -31.99
N TRP A 115 30.41 43.82 -32.18
CA TRP A 115 31.55 44.11 -31.30
C TRP A 115 32.78 44.41 -32.15
N GLN A 116 33.38 45.61 -31.97
CA GLN A 116 34.58 46.01 -32.70
C GLN A 116 35.82 45.55 -31.96
N PHE A 117 36.83 45.09 -32.70
CA PHE A 117 38.15 44.81 -32.12
C PHE A 117 38.83 46.12 -31.68
N PRO A 118 39.54 46.13 -30.53
CA PRO A 118 40.44 47.22 -30.17
C PRO A 118 41.59 47.42 -31.18
N ALA A 119 42.31 48.54 -31.05
CA ALA A 119 43.49 48.81 -31.86
C ALA A 119 44.63 47.85 -31.52
N ALA A 120 44.82 46.83 -32.36
CA ALA A 120 45.88 45.85 -32.26
C ALA A 120 46.26 45.36 -33.66
N SER A 121 47.57 45.13 -33.86
CA SER A 121 48.10 44.48 -35.05
C SER A 121 48.33 43.00 -34.76
N LEU A 122 47.81 42.12 -35.61
CA LEU A 122 47.99 40.67 -35.52
C LEU A 122 49.01 40.23 -36.57
N GLU A 123 50.17 39.75 -36.14
CA GLU A 123 51.25 39.30 -37.05
C GLU A 123 50.85 38.02 -37.83
N PRO A 124 51.48 37.73 -38.99
CA PRO A 124 51.30 36.47 -39.70
C PRO A 124 51.48 35.26 -38.80
N GLY A 125 50.50 34.36 -38.77
CA GLY A 125 50.53 33.14 -37.95
C GLY A 125 50.22 33.35 -36.46
N ALA A 126 49.81 34.55 -36.04
CA ALA A 126 49.42 34.83 -34.67
C ALA A 126 47.91 34.71 -34.44
N TYR A 127 47.54 34.39 -33.20
CA TYR A 127 46.16 34.19 -32.75
C TYR A 127 45.65 35.36 -31.92
N ALA A 128 44.34 35.60 -32.03
CA ALA A 128 43.57 36.49 -31.17
C ALA A 128 42.45 35.68 -30.50
N VAL A 129 42.44 35.62 -29.17
CA VAL A 129 41.42 34.93 -28.36
C VAL A 129 40.45 35.96 -27.80
N ILE A 130 39.16 35.77 -28.08
CA ILE A 130 38.08 36.65 -27.66
C ILE A 130 37.21 35.88 -26.66
N ASN A 131 37.39 36.15 -25.37
CA ASN A 131 36.52 35.61 -24.33
C ASN A 131 35.12 36.24 -24.44
N LEU A 132 34.09 35.41 -24.55
CA LEU A 132 32.71 35.84 -24.74
C LEU A 132 32.06 36.04 -23.35
N ARG A 133 32.22 37.22 -22.74
CA ARG A 133 31.88 37.48 -21.33
C ARG A 133 30.44 37.91 -21.07
N GLY A 134 29.68 38.28 -22.11
CA GLY A 134 28.26 38.66 -21.98
C GLY A 134 28.04 40.16 -21.74
N SER A 135 26.77 40.59 -21.72
CA SER A 135 26.39 42.02 -21.73
C SER A 135 26.70 42.79 -20.44
N GLU A 136 27.03 42.09 -19.36
CA GLU A 136 27.49 42.70 -18.10
C GLU A 136 28.88 43.34 -18.26
N TYR A 137 29.64 42.90 -19.25
CA TYR A 137 30.85 43.54 -19.69
C TYR A 137 30.48 44.72 -20.61
N THR A 138 30.91 45.95 -20.31
CA THR A 138 30.53 47.14 -21.11
C THR A 138 31.70 47.64 -21.95
N GLY A 139 31.48 47.80 -23.27
CA GLY A 139 32.51 48.24 -24.22
C GLY A 139 33.48 47.12 -24.67
N SER A 140 34.33 47.45 -25.63
CA SER A 140 35.47 46.62 -26.05
C SER A 140 36.63 46.86 -25.08
N ALA A 141 36.78 46.04 -24.05
CA ALA A 141 37.95 46.16 -23.20
C ALA A 141 39.16 45.50 -23.88
N GLU A 142 40.30 46.20 -23.83
CA GLU A 142 41.59 45.66 -24.21
C GLU A 142 41.99 44.57 -23.22
N GLY A 143 42.21 43.34 -23.71
CA GLY A 143 42.90 42.33 -22.91
C GLY A 143 44.41 42.48 -23.05
N GLY A 144 45.15 41.77 -22.18
CA GLY A 144 46.60 41.77 -22.21
C GLY A 144 47.16 40.95 -23.37
N ASN A 145 48.46 41.09 -23.61
CA ASN A 145 49.19 40.12 -24.40
C ASN A 145 49.57 38.96 -23.46
N SER A 146 48.81 37.87 -23.53
CA SER A 146 49.12 36.62 -22.85
C SER A 146 50.26 35.91 -23.59
N ALA A 147 50.98 34.98 -22.96
CA ALA A 147 52.23 34.43 -23.52
C ALA A 147 52.02 33.68 -24.85
N GLY A 148 52.02 34.41 -25.97
CA GLY A 148 51.96 33.87 -27.34
C GLY A 148 50.81 34.37 -28.23
N TYR A 149 49.80 35.06 -27.70
CA TYR A 149 48.61 35.48 -28.47
C TYR A 149 47.93 36.75 -27.90
N ALA A 150 47.19 37.47 -28.75
CA ALA A 150 46.41 38.64 -28.34
C ALA A 150 45.11 38.20 -27.65
N GLU A 151 44.77 38.77 -26.51
CA GLU A 151 43.55 38.41 -25.77
C GLU A 151 42.60 39.60 -25.67
N PHE A 152 41.29 39.33 -25.81
CA PHE A 152 40.23 40.33 -25.74
C PHE A 152 39.02 39.79 -24.98
N ASN A 153 38.17 40.71 -24.51
CA ASN A 153 36.89 40.36 -23.90
C ASN A 153 35.74 41.02 -24.68
N ALA A 154 34.84 40.19 -25.22
CA ALA A 154 33.63 40.66 -25.89
C ALA A 154 32.46 40.78 -24.92
N ASN A 155 31.61 41.77 -25.15
CA ASN A 155 30.42 42.05 -24.36
C ASN A 155 29.17 41.23 -24.77
N PHE A 156 29.38 40.05 -25.36
CA PHE A 156 28.30 39.12 -25.68
C PHE A 156 28.73 37.68 -25.39
N LYS A 157 27.76 36.78 -25.29
CA LYS A 157 27.88 35.34 -25.08
C LYS A 157 27.08 34.61 -26.15
N LEU A 158 27.49 33.40 -26.50
CA LEU A 158 26.68 32.49 -27.30
C LEU A 158 25.62 31.82 -26.43
N SER A 159 24.35 31.91 -26.84
CA SER A 159 23.24 31.16 -26.26
C SER A 159 23.19 29.71 -26.73
N SER A 160 22.37 28.88 -26.09
CA SER A 160 22.15 27.48 -26.50
C SER A 160 21.52 27.32 -27.89
N THR A 161 20.97 28.39 -28.47
CA THR A 161 20.31 28.38 -29.78
C THR A 161 21.16 29.01 -30.89
N GLU A 162 22.29 29.61 -30.54
CA GLU A 162 23.20 30.24 -31.50
C GLU A 162 24.27 29.23 -31.94
N ASN A 163 24.48 29.17 -33.25
CA ASN A 163 25.28 28.13 -33.87
C ASN A 163 26.39 28.69 -34.77
N GLY A 164 26.74 29.97 -34.62
CA GLY A 164 27.81 30.54 -35.42
C GLY A 164 28.39 31.85 -34.92
N ILE A 165 29.66 32.03 -35.24
CA ILE A 165 30.41 33.28 -35.06
C ILE A 165 30.77 33.82 -36.43
N TYR A 166 30.67 35.14 -36.59
CA TYR A 166 30.84 35.86 -37.84
C TYR A 166 31.85 36.99 -37.63
N LEU A 167 32.85 37.05 -38.49
CA LEU A 167 33.85 38.11 -38.57
C LEU A 167 33.49 39.03 -39.74
N PHE A 168 33.41 40.34 -39.50
CA PHE A 168 33.11 41.35 -40.51
C PHE A 168 34.22 42.38 -40.60
N ASN A 169 34.37 43.03 -41.75
CA ASN A 169 35.22 44.20 -41.90
C ASN A 169 34.43 45.51 -41.66
N LYS A 170 35.14 46.63 -41.62
CA LYS A 170 34.59 47.99 -41.41
C LYS A 170 33.57 48.44 -42.46
N ALA A 171 33.57 47.83 -43.64
CA ALA A 171 32.55 48.07 -44.66
C ALA A 171 31.26 47.25 -44.42
N GLY A 172 31.20 46.48 -43.33
CA GLY A 172 30.08 45.60 -42.97
C GLY A 172 30.02 44.30 -43.77
N ARG A 173 31.07 43.94 -44.51
CA ARG A 173 31.12 42.70 -45.30
C ARG A 173 31.66 41.56 -44.44
N ALA A 174 31.02 40.39 -44.50
CA ALA A 174 31.51 39.19 -43.83
C ALA A 174 32.87 38.79 -44.41
N VAL A 175 33.85 38.64 -43.53
CA VAL A 175 35.24 38.24 -43.78
C VAL A 175 35.36 36.74 -43.60
N ASP A 176 34.80 36.21 -42.51
CA ASP A 176 34.72 34.79 -42.24
C ASP A 176 33.51 34.47 -41.36
N LYS A 177 33.13 33.19 -41.33
CA LYS A 177 32.14 32.64 -40.41
C LYS A 177 32.51 31.22 -40.02
N LEU A 178 32.29 30.87 -38.76
CA LEU A 178 32.36 29.49 -38.28
C LEU A 178 30.97 29.11 -37.77
N ILE A 179 30.29 28.23 -38.52
CA ILE A 179 28.97 27.71 -38.17
C ILE A 179 29.16 26.28 -37.67
N PHE A 180 28.72 26.02 -36.46
CA PHE A 180 28.81 24.74 -35.78
C PHE A 180 27.41 24.17 -35.51
N ASP A 181 27.34 22.94 -35.02
CA ASP A 181 26.09 22.30 -34.66
C ASP A 181 25.48 22.98 -33.43
N VAL A 182 24.19 23.26 -33.46
CA VAL A 182 23.49 23.89 -32.32
C VAL A 182 23.49 22.98 -31.09
N ASP A 183 23.65 21.67 -31.29
CA ASP A 183 23.65 20.67 -30.21
C ASP A 183 25.05 20.45 -29.59
N MET A 184 26.11 21.13 -30.09
CA MET A 184 27.50 21.00 -29.62
C MET A 184 27.66 21.17 -28.10
N PRO A 185 27.96 20.16 -27.27
CA PRO A 185 27.95 20.28 -25.81
C PRO A 185 28.84 21.40 -25.22
N LYS A 186 28.53 21.86 -24.00
CA LYS A 186 29.20 23.00 -23.33
C LYS A 186 30.74 22.84 -23.18
N ASN A 187 31.25 21.62 -23.13
CA ASN A 187 32.67 21.29 -22.98
C ASN A 187 33.33 20.84 -24.29
N VAL A 188 32.69 21.13 -25.43
CA VAL A 188 33.18 20.81 -26.76
C VAL A 188 33.41 22.10 -27.53
N SER A 189 34.57 22.23 -28.14
CA SER A 189 34.91 23.30 -29.07
C SER A 189 34.64 22.88 -30.50
N ALA A 190 34.10 23.78 -31.30
CA ALA A 190 34.12 23.69 -32.75
C ALA A 190 35.44 24.26 -33.27
N VAL A 191 36.21 23.45 -33.98
CA VAL A 191 37.50 23.83 -34.59
C VAL A 191 37.38 23.81 -36.10
N ARG A 192 38.03 24.77 -36.75
CA ARG A 192 38.16 24.81 -38.21
C ARG A 192 39.21 23.82 -38.68
N ILE A 193 38.84 22.95 -39.61
CA ILE A 193 39.75 22.05 -40.32
C ILE A 193 39.52 22.23 -41.82
N GLY A 194 40.37 23.04 -42.46
CA GLY A 194 40.15 23.46 -43.86
C GLY A 194 38.82 24.23 -44.01
N PRO A 195 37.95 23.87 -44.99
CA PRO A 195 36.63 24.50 -45.14
C PRO A 195 35.56 23.93 -44.18
N ALA A 196 35.86 22.87 -43.44
CA ALA A 196 34.92 22.16 -42.58
C ALA A 196 35.07 22.57 -41.10
N VAL A 197 34.07 22.20 -40.31
CA VAL A 197 34.09 22.28 -38.85
C VAL A 197 34.18 20.86 -38.30
N ALA A 198 35.11 20.65 -37.39
CA ALA A 198 35.19 19.47 -36.54
C ALA A 198 35.06 19.90 -35.08
N TYR A 199 35.04 18.94 -34.17
CA TYR A 199 34.82 19.16 -32.75
C TYR A 199 35.94 18.55 -31.94
N THR A 200 36.31 19.19 -30.83
CA THR A 200 37.31 18.67 -29.90
C THR A 200 36.87 18.93 -28.46
N VAL A 201 37.30 18.05 -27.56
CA VAL A 201 37.14 18.19 -26.10
C VAL A 201 38.39 18.81 -25.46
N PHE A 202 39.41 19.11 -26.28
CA PHE A 202 40.68 19.68 -25.86
C PHE A 202 40.84 21.07 -26.47
N PRO A 203 40.17 22.10 -25.92
CA PRO A 203 40.25 23.44 -26.47
C PRO A 203 41.67 24.01 -26.41
N THR A 204 42.11 24.68 -27.48
CA THR A 204 43.50 25.10 -27.70
C THR A 204 43.64 26.61 -27.79
N LYS A 205 43.27 27.33 -26.72
CA LYS A 205 43.34 28.80 -26.67
C LYS A 205 44.73 29.34 -27.04
N GLY A 206 44.78 30.14 -28.11
CA GLY A 206 45.94 30.86 -28.58
C GLY A 206 46.98 30.01 -29.31
N ALA A 207 46.62 28.82 -29.76
CA ALA A 207 47.53 27.86 -30.36
C ALA A 207 46.88 27.15 -31.57
N GLU A 208 47.64 26.27 -32.22
CA GLU A 208 47.09 25.43 -33.28
C GLU A 208 46.00 24.50 -32.74
N ASN A 209 44.90 24.38 -33.51
CA ASN A 209 43.77 23.53 -33.17
C ASN A 209 44.22 22.11 -32.83
N SER A 210 43.64 21.54 -31.77
CA SER A 210 43.87 20.14 -31.40
C SER A 210 43.71 19.20 -32.61
N GLY A 211 44.66 18.28 -32.79
CA GLY A 211 44.56 17.21 -33.79
C GLY A 211 43.57 16.10 -33.41
N ASN A 212 43.15 16.05 -32.14
CA ASN A 212 42.19 15.09 -31.63
C ASN A 212 40.77 15.63 -31.84
N VAL A 213 40.23 15.36 -33.04
CA VAL A 213 38.93 15.88 -33.48
C VAL A 213 37.97 14.78 -33.89
N PHE A 214 36.68 15.07 -33.79
CA PHE A 214 35.57 14.26 -34.27
C PHE A 214 34.58 15.12 -35.07
N THR A 215 33.81 14.52 -35.98
CA THR A 215 32.98 15.26 -36.95
C THR A 215 31.49 15.15 -36.71
N GLN A 216 31.04 14.35 -35.73
CA GLN A 216 29.63 14.12 -35.42
C GLN A 216 29.39 14.25 -33.91
N LEU A 217 28.26 14.85 -33.55
CA LEU A 217 27.82 15.09 -32.16
C LEU A 217 26.66 14.17 -31.78
N VAL A 218 26.78 12.89 -32.12
CA VAL A 218 25.75 11.87 -31.84
C VAL A 218 26.29 10.91 -30.80
N TRP A 219 25.58 10.77 -29.68
CA TRP A 219 25.91 9.76 -28.67
C TRP A 219 25.63 8.36 -29.21
N ASN A 220 26.63 7.48 -29.15
CA ASN A 220 26.52 6.08 -29.49
C ASN A 220 26.69 5.21 -28.22
N PRO A 221 25.99 4.08 -28.10
CA PRO A 221 26.18 3.19 -26.96
C PRO A 221 27.63 2.73 -26.84
N MET A 222 28.14 2.62 -25.61
CA MET A 222 29.37 1.88 -25.32
C MET A 222 29.12 0.38 -25.51
N ASP A 223 30.14 -0.34 -25.98
CA ASP A 223 30.13 -1.79 -26.14
C ASP A 223 31.38 -2.41 -25.50
N ALA A 224 31.56 -3.74 -25.63
CA ALA A 224 32.68 -4.45 -25.02
C ALA A 224 34.06 -4.01 -25.55
N GLY A 225 34.13 -3.27 -26.66
CA GLY A 225 35.36 -2.68 -27.19
C GLY A 225 35.72 -1.32 -26.59
N ASP A 226 34.82 -0.68 -25.83
CA ASP A 226 35.17 0.52 -25.06
C ASP A 226 36.00 0.14 -23.84
N PRO A 227 37.10 0.87 -23.58
CA PRO A 227 38.03 0.47 -22.56
C PRO A 227 37.47 0.67 -21.14
N VAL A 228 36.64 1.69 -20.90
CA VAL A 228 36.06 1.97 -19.58
C VAL A 228 34.55 1.95 -19.64
N ARG A 229 33.93 1.19 -18.74
CA ARG A 229 32.47 1.04 -18.61
C ARG A 229 32.03 1.04 -17.16
N ILE A 230 30.73 1.21 -16.93
CA ILE A 230 30.13 0.97 -15.62
C ILE A 230 30.18 -0.54 -15.34
N ASN A 231 30.83 -0.94 -14.25
CA ASN A 231 30.94 -2.34 -13.82
C ASN A 231 29.81 -2.74 -12.87
N GLU A 232 29.61 -1.92 -11.84
CA GLU A 232 28.66 -2.16 -10.76
C GLU A 232 28.16 -0.84 -10.18
N VAL A 233 26.91 -0.81 -9.73
CA VAL A 233 26.28 0.33 -9.06
C VAL A 233 25.56 -0.21 -7.83
N LEU A 234 25.76 0.43 -6.68
CA LEU A 234 24.93 0.24 -5.50
C LEU A 234 24.08 1.51 -5.27
N PRO A 235 22.81 1.52 -5.70
CA PRO A 235 21.94 2.71 -5.61
C PRO A 235 21.40 3.00 -4.21
N SER A 236 21.49 2.06 -3.27
CA SER A 236 21.05 2.26 -1.89
C SER A 236 21.95 1.48 -0.94
N ASN A 237 22.93 2.17 -0.39
CA ASN A 237 23.91 1.59 0.52
C ASN A 237 23.51 1.75 2.00
N LYS A 238 23.14 0.66 2.67
CA LYS A 238 22.98 0.66 4.15
C LYS A 238 24.15 -0.01 4.87
N TYR A 239 24.68 -1.10 4.30
CA TYR A 239 25.65 -1.96 4.99
C TYR A 239 26.98 -2.18 4.28
N ASP A 240 27.09 -1.82 2.99
CA ASP A 240 28.33 -1.97 2.21
C ASP A 240 29.27 -0.76 2.44
N ILE A 241 30.49 -0.69 1.90
CA ILE A 241 31.55 0.29 2.22
C ILE A 241 31.10 1.73 2.64
N THR A 242 31.78 2.31 3.64
CA THR A 242 31.62 3.73 4.01
C THR A 242 32.61 4.60 3.23
N ASP A 243 32.22 5.85 2.98
CA ASP A 243 33.13 6.88 2.50
C ASP A 243 34.06 7.42 3.62
N GLU A 244 34.99 8.31 3.26
CA GLU A 244 36.01 8.86 4.16
C GLU A 244 35.44 9.72 5.30
N ASP A 245 34.20 10.19 5.16
CA ASP A 245 33.47 10.93 6.21
C ASP A 245 32.71 9.98 7.16
N GLY A 246 32.69 8.67 6.85
CA GLY A 246 31.96 7.64 7.60
C GLY A 246 30.50 7.48 7.16
N ASP A 247 30.08 8.10 6.05
CA ASP A 247 28.73 7.97 5.51
C ASP A 247 28.64 6.72 4.62
N ARG A 248 27.47 6.07 4.63
CA ARG A 248 27.13 5.00 3.67
C ARG A 248 26.53 5.66 2.42
N SER A 249 27.40 6.23 1.59
CA SER A 249 27.02 6.83 0.32
C SER A 249 26.76 5.73 -0.73
N ASP A 250 25.78 5.95 -1.60
CA ASP A 250 25.60 5.15 -2.82
C ASP A 250 26.87 5.25 -3.67
N TRP A 251 27.14 4.26 -4.52
CA TRP A 251 28.38 4.25 -5.29
C TRP A 251 28.22 3.62 -6.66
N VAL A 252 29.12 4.01 -7.57
CA VAL A 252 29.35 3.39 -8.87
C VAL A 252 30.80 2.97 -8.98
N GLU A 253 31.01 1.84 -9.62
CA GLU A 253 32.32 1.36 -10.00
C GLU A 253 32.49 1.40 -11.52
N LEU A 254 33.66 1.92 -11.94
CA LEU A 254 34.11 1.85 -13.33
C LEU A 254 35.24 0.83 -13.45
N TYR A 255 35.24 0.08 -14.55
CA TYR A 255 36.26 -0.92 -14.84
C TYR A 255 36.96 -0.63 -16.17
N ASN A 256 38.30 -0.72 -16.18
CA ASN A 256 39.09 -0.69 -17.41
C ASN A 256 39.32 -2.11 -17.94
N SER A 257 38.57 -2.49 -18.98
CA SER A 257 38.68 -3.81 -19.60
C SER A 257 39.89 -3.96 -20.54
N SER A 258 40.58 -2.87 -20.86
CA SER A 258 41.68 -2.86 -21.83
C SER A 258 43.05 -3.18 -21.20
N ASP A 259 43.99 -3.62 -22.05
CA ASP A 259 45.40 -3.87 -21.67
C ASP A 259 46.22 -2.57 -21.47
N ASN A 260 45.61 -1.39 -21.61
CA ASN A 260 46.30 -0.10 -21.57
C ASN A 260 45.76 0.81 -20.45
N PRO A 261 46.62 1.66 -19.84
CA PRO A 261 46.13 2.68 -18.92
C PRO A 261 45.21 3.69 -19.64
N VAL A 262 44.12 4.09 -18.99
CA VAL A 262 43.14 5.04 -19.53
C VAL A 262 43.07 6.29 -18.66
N ASP A 263 43.14 7.47 -19.28
CA ASP A 263 42.85 8.74 -18.61
C ASP A 263 41.34 9.00 -18.60
N LEU A 264 40.79 9.21 -17.40
CA LEU A 264 39.37 9.44 -17.18
C LEU A 264 38.93 10.90 -17.44
N SER A 265 39.84 11.81 -17.79
CA SER A 265 39.55 13.24 -18.02
C SER A 265 38.48 13.52 -19.10
N ALA A 266 38.22 12.59 -20.02
CA ALA A 266 37.19 12.70 -21.05
C ALA A 266 35.82 12.10 -20.65
N TYR A 267 35.70 11.51 -19.46
CA TYR A 267 34.51 10.82 -18.99
C TYR A 267 33.67 11.70 -18.06
N CYS A 268 32.36 11.49 -18.05
CA CYS A 268 31.39 12.16 -17.19
C CYS A 268 30.37 11.15 -16.65
N LEU A 269 29.89 11.37 -15.43
CA LEU A 269 28.75 10.66 -14.83
C LEU A 269 27.51 11.57 -14.78
N SER A 270 26.34 10.97 -14.93
CA SER A 270 25.04 11.63 -14.79
C SER A 270 23.95 10.65 -14.35
N ASP A 271 22.96 11.16 -13.61
CA ASP A 271 21.66 10.54 -13.31
C ASP A 271 20.57 10.95 -14.33
N ASP A 272 20.88 11.86 -15.26
CA ASP A 272 19.99 12.36 -16.30
C ASP A 272 20.60 12.14 -17.69
N ALA A 273 19.92 11.34 -18.53
CA ALA A 273 20.31 11.06 -19.90
C ALA A 273 20.43 12.32 -20.77
N ASN A 274 19.72 13.40 -20.42
CA ASN A 274 19.70 14.67 -21.15
C ASN A 274 20.81 15.64 -20.71
N ASP A 275 21.50 15.37 -19.60
CA ASP A 275 22.69 16.10 -19.16
C ASP A 275 23.91 15.17 -19.02
N PRO A 276 24.43 14.59 -20.12
CA PRO A 276 25.53 13.61 -20.09
C PRO A 276 26.84 14.19 -19.53
N GLY A 277 26.94 15.51 -19.37
CA GLY A 277 28.10 16.22 -18.84
C GLY A 277 27.87 16.77 -17.42
N LYS A 278 26.96 16.17 -16.64
CA LYS A 278 26.59 16.64 -15.29
C LYS A 278 27.78 16.67 -14.34
N TRP A 279 28.57 15.59 -14.28
CA TRP A 279 29.77 15.52 -13.45
C TRP A 279 30.96 14.93 -14.20
N ALA A 280 31.92 15.78 -14.60
CA ALA A 280 33.15 15.34 -15.26
C ALA A 280 34.07 14.58 -14.29
N LEU A 281 34.76 13.54 -14.73
CA LEU A 281 35.79 12.89 -13.91
C LEU A 281 37.09 13.72 -13.89
N PRO A 282 37.88 13.68 -12.80
CA PRO A 282 39.22 14.27 -12.80
C PRO A 282 40.21 13.47 -13.66
N ALA A 283 41.37 14.06 -13.95
CA ALA A 283 42.46 13.40 -14.67
C ALA A 283 43.11 12.31 -13.80
N VAL A 284 42.51 11.12 -13.82
CA VAL A 284 42.94 9.91 -13.12
C VAL A 284 43.30 8.86 -14.17
N ILE A 285 44.46 8.23 -14.01
CA ILE A 285 44.90 7.14 -14.88
C ILE A 285 44.46 5.81 -14.27
N LEU A 286 43.42 5.20 -14.83
CA LEU A 286 42.95 3.87 -14.45
C LEU A 286 43.84 2.82 -15.12
N GLN A 287 44.51 1.97 -14.34
CA GLN A 287 45.43 0.96 -14.88
C GLN A 287 44.68 -0.15 -15.64
N PRO A 288 45.36 -0.94 -16.48
CA PRO A 288 44.76 -2.10 -17.14
C PRO A 288 44.10 -3.04 -16.13
N HIS A 289 42.86 -3.47 -16.40
CA HIS A 289 42.07 -4.37 -15.54
C HIS A 289 41.85 -3.87 -14.10
N ASP A 290 41.94 -2.56 -13.90
CA ASP A 290 41.76 -1.93 -12.60
C ASP A 290 40.35 -1.35 -12.44
N TYR A 291 39.92 -1.18 -11.19
CA TYR A 291 38.60 -0.69 -10.80
C TYR A 291 38.71 0.64 -10.07
N ILE A 292 37.70 1.49 -10.20
CA ILE A 292 37.59 2.72 -9.41
C ILE A 292 36.17 2.91 -8.89
N VAL A 293 36.06 3.05 -7.57
CA VAL A 293 34.81 3.34 -6.87
C VAL A 293 34.63 4.86 -6.76
N ILE A 294 33.43 5.33 -7.08
CA ILE A 294 33.02 6.73 -7.04
C ILE A 294 31.71 6.80 -6.25
N PHE A 295 31.68 7.60 -5.20
CA PHE A 295 30.48 7.77 -4.38
C PHE A 295 29.52 8.78 -5.02
N LEU A 296 28.25 8.40 -5.10
CA LEU A 296 27.15 9.18 -5.64
C LEU A 296 26.51 10.03 -4.53
N SER A 297 27.31 10.86 -3.87
CA SER A 297 26.96 11.48 -2.58
C SER A 297 26.46 12.93 -2.67
N GLY A 298 26.59 13.59 -3.82
CA GLY A 298 26.31 15.02 -3.95
C GLY A 298 27.36 15.95 -3.33
N LYS A 299 28.48 15.42 -2.82
CA LYS A 299 29.53 16.22 -2.15
C LYS A 299 30.45 16.97 -3.15
N ASP A 300 30.42 16.61 -4.43
CA ASP A 300 31.24 17.21 -5.52
C ASP A 300 32.76 17.30 -5.20
N ARG A 301 33.39 16.15 -4.90
CA ARG A 301 34.79 16.06 -4.45
C ARG A 301 35.63 15.29 -5.47
N ARG A 302 36.83 15.80 -5.77
CA ARG A 302 37.79 15.25 -6.75
C ARG A 302 39.15 14.92 -6.11
N GLY A 303 39.13 14.54 -4.83
CA GLY A 303 40.32 14.27 -4.03
C GLY A 303 40.81 12.83 -4.19
N ASN A 304 41.33 12.25 -3.11
CA ASN A 304 41.69 10.82 -3.07
C ASN A 304 40.44 9.93 -3.19
N GLU A 305 39.32 10.37 -2.60
CA GLU A 305 38.00 9.77 -2.76
C GLU A 305 37.14 10.65 -3.67
N LEU A 306 36.46 10.02 -4.63
CA LEU A 306 35.65 10.71 -5.64
C LEU A 306 34.19 10.73 -5.23
N HIS A 307 33.60 11.92 -5.29
CA HIS A 307 32.19 12.13 -5.01
C HIS A 307 31.53 12.96 -6.10
N THR A 308 30.44 12.46 -6.67
CA THR A 308 29.68 13.21 -7.67
C THR A 308 28.97 14.42 -7.06
N SER A 309 28.53 15.35 -7.91
CA SER A 309 27.71 16.50 -7.55
C SER A 309 26.21 16.17 -7.39
N PHE A 310 25.83 14.89 -7.50
CA PHE A 310 24.45 14.42 -7.41
C PHE A 310 24.33 13.12 -6.60
N LYS A 311 23.10 12.71 -6.32
CA LYS A 311 22.75 11.41 -5.74
C LYS A 311 21.77 10.71 -6.66
N LEU A 312 21.74 9.38 -6.64
CA LEU A 312 20.67 8.63 -7.31
C LEU A 312 19.37 8.72 -6.50
N SER A 313 18.27 8.92 -7.20
CA SER A 313 16.90 8.86 -6.71
C SER A 313 16.22 7.58 -7.21
N SER A 314 15.20 7.11 -6.48
CA SER A 314 14.36 5.99 -6.93
C SER A 314 13.54 6.30 -8.19
N THR A 315 13.50 7.56 -8.61
CA THR A 315 12.81 8.03 -9.82
C THR A 315 13.73 8.18 -11.03
N ASP A 316 15.04 8.00 -10.86
CA ASP A 316 15.99 8.16 -11.96
C ASP A 316 15.97 6.92 -12.86
N ASP A 317 15.94 7.13 -14.17
CA ASP A 317 15.87 6.04 -15.15
C ASP A 317 17.16 5.20 -15.19
N GLY A 318 18.27 5.72 -14.64
CA GLY A 318 19.53 5.01 -14.57
C GLY A 318 20.72 5.90 -14.26
N LEU A 319 21.90 5.28 -14.25
CA LEU A 319 23.19 5.95 -14.17
C LEU A 319 23.89 5.88 -15.52
N PHE A 320 24.40 7.01 -15.99
CA PHE A 320 25.01 7.18 -17.30
C PHE A 320 26.49 7.52 -17.18
N LEU A 321 27.32 6.84 -17.96
CA LEU A 321 28.73 7.16 -18.15
C LEU A 321 28.93 7.63 -19.59
N SER A 322 29.39 8.85 -19.78
CA SER A 322 29.58 9.45 -21.11
C SER A 322 31.05 9.75 -21.36
N CYS A 323 31.60 9.28 -22.47
CA CYS A 323 32.94 9.63 -22.96
C CYS A 323 32.81 10.56 -24.15
N TYR A 324 33.24 11.82 -23.98
CA TYR A 324 33.15 12.80 -25.06
C TYR A 324 34.15 12.54 -26.20
N ASN A 325 35.21 11.78 -25.94
CA ASN A 325 36.12 11.32 -26.99
C ASN A 325 35.45 10.20 -27.80
N GLY A 326 34.89 10.55 -28.96
CA GLY A 326 34.13 9.62 -29.79
C GLY A 326 32.63 9.54 -29.47
N MET A 327 32.12 10.42 -28.60
CA MET A 327 30.70 10.53 -28.23
C MET A 327 30.08 9.18 -27.85
N ARG A 328 30.67 8.46 -26.90
CA ARG A 328 30.22 7.14 -26.43
C ARG A 328 29.48 7.25 -25.09
N GLN A 329 28.44 6.45 -24.86
CA GLN A 329 27.69 6.46 -23.61
C GLN A 329 27.30 5.05 -23.13
N ASP A 330 27.57 4.73 -21.87
CA ASP A 330 27.08 3.53 -21.19
C ASP A 330 25.94 3.87 -20.24
N CYS A 331 25.10 2.88 -19.93
CA CYS A 331 23.99 3.02 -18.99
C CYS A 331 23.82 1.76 -18.15
N ILE A 332 23.49 1.96 -16.87
CA ILE A 332 22.88 0.95 -15.98
C ILE A 332 21.51 1.47 -15.58
N THR A 333 20.46 0.70 -15.89
CA THR A 333 19.07 1.05 -15.54
C THR A 333 18.80 0.67 -14.10
N VAL A 334 18.27 1.61 -13.30
CA VAL A 334 17.93 1.40 -11.89
C VAL A 334 16.43 1.15 -11.77
N PRO A 335 15.97 -0.01 -11.23
CA PRO A 335 14.55 -0.25 -10.98
C PRO A 335 14.01 0.65 -9.86
N GLU A 336 12.74 1.07 -9.98
CA GLU A 336 12.04 1.88 -8.97
C GLU A 336 11.97 1.19 -7.59
N GLU A 337 11.84 -0.14 -7.57
CA GLU A 337 11.62 -0.95 -6.35
C GLU A 337 12.84 -1.81 -5.95
N LEU A 338 14.07 -1.32 -6.20
CA LEU A 338 15.27 -2.04 -5.78
C LEU A 338 15.46 -1.97 -4.25
N SER A 339 15.72 -3.11 -3.62
CA SER A 339 16.05 -3.14 -2.18
C SER A 339 17.39 -2.48 -1.89
N PRO A 340 17.57 -1.93 -0.68
CA PRO A 340 18.89 -1.62 -0.16
C PRO A 340 19.84 -2.81 -0.26
N ASN A 341 21.12 -2.53 -0.52
CA ASN A 341 22.20 -3.52 -0.60
C ASN A 341 22.08 -4.57 -1.72
N ILE A 342 21.16 -4.39 -2.68
CA ILE A 342 21.20 -5.08 -3.96
C ILE A 342 21.92 -4.16 -4.96
N SER A 343 23.06 -4.62 -5.47
CA SER A 343 23.78 -3.92 -6.53
C SER A 343 23.35 -4.38 -7.91
N ILE A 344 23.62 -3.53 -8.89
CA ILE A 344 23.37 -3.76 -10.30
C ILE A 344 24.72 -3.77 -11.00
N GLY A 345 25.10 -4.86 -11.66
CA GLY A 345 26.38 -4.94 -12.34
C GLY A 345 26.29 -5.71 -13.65
N ARG A 346 27.43 -5.88 -14.32
CA ARG A 346 27.52 -6.63 -15.57
C ARG A 346 27.89 -8.09 -15.33
N GLY A 347 27.24 -9.00 -16.06
CA GLY A 347 27.63 -10.41 -16.16
C GLY A 347 28.72 -10.64 -17.22
N GLU A 348 29.17 -11.89 -17.37
CA GLU A 348 30.24 -12.27 -18.32
C GLU A 348 29.95 -11.90 -19.78
N ASP A 349 28.67 -11.89 -20.17
CA ASP A 349 28.20 -11.52 -21.51
C ASP A 349 27.90 -10.01 -21.66
N GLY A 350 28.15 -9.23 -20.61
CA GLY A 350 27.90 -7.78 -20.54
C GLY A 350 26.45 -7.40 -20.22
N ASN A 351 25.55 -8.37 -20.04
CA ASN A 351 24.17 -8.12 -19.63
C ASN A 351 24.11 -7.60 -18.20
N GLN A 352 23.09 -6.79 -17.92
CA GLN A 352 22.82 -6.30 -16.58
C GLN A 352 22.27 -7.43 -15.70
N LEU A 353 22.91 -7.64 -14.55
CA LEU A 353 22.52 -8.59 -13.51
C LEU A 353 22.40 -7.87 -12.17
N TYR A 354 21.67 -8.49 -11.25
CA TYR A 354 21.48 -8.01 -9.88
C TYR A 354 22.20 -8.93 -8.90
N TYR A 355 22.88 -8.35 -7.91
CA TYR A 355 23.70 -9.11 -6.98
C TYR A 355 23.25 -8.85 -5.54
N ALA A 356 23.08 -9.93 -4.78
CA ALA A 356 22.77 -9.86 -3.35
C ALA A 356 23.96 -9.37 -2.50
N ARG A 357 25.16 -9.49 -3.07
CA ARG A 357 26.42 -9.17 -2.41
C ARG A 357 27.27 -8.32 -3.38
N PRO A 358 27.29 -7.00 -3.20
CA PRO A 358 28.11 -6.10 -4.00
C PRO A 358 29.61 -6.42 -3.90
N THR A 359 30.37 -6.06 -4.94
CA THR A 359 31.81 -6.37 -5.07
C THR A 359 32.66 -5.12 -5.33
N PRO A 360 32.64 -4.09 -4.45
CA PRO A 360 33.43 -2.89 -4.68
C PRO A 360 34.93 -3.17 -4.68
N GLY A 361 35.61 -2.69 -5.72
CA GLY A 361 37.04 -2.80 -5.99
C GLY A 361 37.47 -4.10 -6.67
N GLU A 362 36.53 -4.99 -7.01
CA GLU A 362 36.84 -6.37 -7.44
C GLU A 362 35.91 -6.83 -8.57
N ALA A 363 36.22 -7.99 -9.17
CA ALA A 363 35.34 -8.57 -10.18
C ALA A 363 34.00 -9.04 -9.59
N ASN A 364 32.90 -8.83 -10.35
CA ASN A 364 31.54 -9.30 -10.07
C ASN A 364 31.46 -10.84 -9.99
N SER A 365 31.86 -11.39 -8.84
CA SER A 365 32.03 -12.83 -8.60
C SER A 365 30.87 -13.45 -7.80
N ALA A 366 29.96 -12.61 -7.30
CA ALA A 366 28.71 -13.06 -6.69
C ALA A 366 27.76 -13.66 -7.74
N VAL A 367 26.80 -14.47 -7.29
CA VAL A 367 25.75 -14.99 -8.17
C VAL A 367 24.87 -13.84 -8.65
N GLY A 368 24.87 -13.60 -9.95
CA GLY A 368 24.03 -12.59 -10.59
C GLY A 368 22.67 -13.16 -10.98
N PHE A 369 21.63 -12.36 -10.77
CA PHE A 369 20.25 -12.70 -11.10
C PHE A 369 19.77 -11.80 -12.24
N THR A 370 19.05 -12.35 -13.21
CA THR A 370 18.49 -11.57 -14.33
C THR A 370 17.27 -10.74 -13.93
N ASP A 371 16.64 -11.11 -12.81
CA ASP A 371 15.51 -10.41 -12.22
C ASP A 371 15.90 -9.99 -10.79
N TYR A 372 15.78 -8.70 -10.51
CA TYR A 372 16.03 -8.16 -9.18
C TYR A 372 15.10 -8.78 -8.14
N MET A 373 13.88 -9.24 -8.49
CA MET A 373 13.00 -9.96 -7.57
C MET A 373 13.52 -11.35 -7.16
N GLY A 374 14.42 -11.94 -7.95
CA GLY A 374 15.01 -13.26 -7.67
C GLY A 374 16.31 -13.23 -6.85
N VAL A 375 16.78 -12.04 -6.45
CA VAL A 375 18.04 -11.86 -5.72
C VAL A 375 17.97 -12.50 -4.34
N GLY A 376 19.03 -13.22 -3.96
CA GLY A 376 19.05 -14.03 -2.74
C GLY A 376 18.42 -15.41 -2.96
N GLY A 377 18.64 -16.02 -4.13
CA GLY A 377 18.11 -17.34 -4.46
C GLY A 377 18.60 -18.47 -3.55
N PHE A 378 17.87 -19.58 -3.58
CA PHE A 378 18.13 -20.77 -2.76
C PHE A 378 19.56 -21.30 -2.90
N ASN A 379 20.27 -21.42 -1.77
CA ASN A 379 21.54 -22.12 -1.68
C ASN A 379 21.44 -23.29 -0.67
N PRO A 380 21.43 -24.55 -1.12
CA PRO A 380 21.26 -25.71 -0.24
C PRO A 380 22.44 -25.93 0.73
N SER A 381 23.57 -25.24 0.50
CA SER A 381 24.77 -25.30 1.36
C SER A 381 24.86 -24.11 2.33
N SER A 382 23.83 -23.28 2.43
CA SER A 382 23.72 -22.15 3.38
C SER A 382 22.58 -22.40 4.38
N VAL A 383 22.32 -21.43 5.25
CA VAL A 383 21.04 -21.34 5.96
C VAL A 383 19.98 -20.81 5.00
N TYR A 384 18.83 -21.46 4.92
CA TYR A 384 17.73 -21.09 4.02
C TYR A 384 16.36 -21.34 4.66
N ILE A 385 15.30 -20.78 4.06
CA ILE A 385 13.90 -20.96 4.46
C ILE A 385 13.39 -22.32 3.95
N SER A 386 13.11 -23.25 4.86
CA SER A 386 12.69 -24.62 4.54
C SER A 386 11.19 -24.79 4.38
N GLU A 387 10.40 -24.09 5.20
CA GLU A 387 8.94 -24.20 5.24
C GLU A 387 8.29 -22.94 5.85
N VAL A 388 7.10 -22.61 5.40
CA VAL A 388 6.29 -21.47 5.81
C VAL A 388 4.85 -21.90 6.05
N CYS A 389 4.29 -21.40 7.16
CA CYS A 389 2.89 -21.55 7.53
C CYS A 389 2.27 -20.20 7.85
N ALA A 390 1.27 -19.81 7.04
CA ALA A 390 0.49 -18.58 7.23
C ALA A 390 -0.95 -18.83 7.70
N VAL A 391 -1.34 -20.10 7.88
CA VAL A 391 -2.72 -20.48 8.22
C VAL A 391 -2.72 -21.55 9.29
N THR A 392 -2.84 -21.11 10.54
CA THR A 392 -2.99 -22.01 11.69
C THR A 392 -4.46 -22.36 11.95
N ALA A 393 -4.67 -23.43 12.72
CA ALA A 393 -6.01 -23.84 13.11
C ALA A 393 -6.71 -22.71 13.90
N PRO A 394 -7.94 -22.31 13.55
CA PRO A 394 -8.69 -21.29 14.27
C PRO A 394 -8.71 -21.50 15.79
N ARG A 395 -8.36 -20.47 16.56
CA ARG A 395 -8.34 -20.48 18.04
C ARG A 395 -7.36 -21.49 18.66
N SER A 396 -6.39 -22.03 17.91
CA SER A 396 -5.33 -22.88 18.46
C SER A 396 -4.38 -22.12 19.40
N GLY A 397 -4.29 -20.79 19.22
CA GLY A 397 -3.26 -19.96 19.87
C GLY A 397 -1.89 -20.08 19.20
N GLU A 398 -1.80 -20.82 18.08
CA GLU A 398 -0.58 -20.92 17.28
C GLU A 398 -0.43 -19.72 16.35
N MET A 399 0.81 -19.24 16.26
CA MET A 399 1.23 -18.17 15.36
C MET A 399 1.59 -18.72 13.99
N ASP A 400 1.58 -17.84 13.00
CA ASP A 400 2.26 -18.07 11.73
C ASP A 400 3.74 -18.36 12.03
N TRP A 401 4.42 -19.05 11.12
CA TRP A 401 5.83 -19.33 11.32
C TRP A 401 6.59 -19.55 10.02
N VAL A 402 7.87 -19.25 10.10
CA VAL A 402 8.88 -19.55 9.09
C VAL A 402 9.89 -20.49 9.72
N GLU A 403 10.22 -21.57 9.03
CA GLU A 403 11.26 -22.51 9.41
C GLU A 403 12.52 -22.26 8.58
N LEU A 404 13.65 -22.29 9.27
CA LEU A 404 14.99 -22.16 8.71
C LEU A 404 15.71 -23.50 8.84
N TYR A 405 16.46 -23.90 7.82
CA TYR A 405 17.32 -25.06 7.83
C TYR A 405 18.77 -24.66 7.59
N ASN A 406 19.71 -25.27 8.30
CA ASN A 406 21.14 -25.09 8.10
C ASN A 406 21.73 -26.21 7.24
N GLY A 407 21.98 -25.92 5.96
CA GLY A 407 22.62 -26.83 5.01
C GLY A 407 24.14 -26.91 5.09
N THR A 408 24.78 -26.16 5.98
CA THR A 408 26.24 -26.21 6.16
C THR A 408 26.67 -27.45 6.98
N ALA A 409 27.98 -27.73 6.96
CA ALA A 409 28.57 -28.82 7.75
C ALA A 409 28.82 -28.46 9.23
N GLU A 410 28.58 -27.22 9.63
CA GLU A 410 28.88 -26.70 10.98
C GLU A 410 27.66 -26.00 11.59
N ALA A 411 27.69 -25.71 12.89
CA ALA A 411 26.64 -24.90 13.51
C ALA A 411 26.77 -23.42 13.08
N VAL A 412 25.65 -22.79 12.73
CA VAL A 412 25.60 -21.37 12.32
C VAL A 412 24.85 -20.57 13.39
N SER A 413 25.50 -19.53 13.92
CA SER A 413 24.87 -18.51 14.75
C SER A 413 24.23 -17.47 13.85
N LEU A 414 22.97 -17.13 14.08
CA LEU A 414 22.22 -16.11 13.34
C LEU A 414 22.28 -14.74 14.04
N SER A 415 23.33 -14.49 14.81
CA SER A 415 23.53 -13.16 15.42
C SER A 415 23.76 -12.10 14.35
N GLY A 416 22.97 -11.01 14.42
CA GLY A 416 22.92 -9.97 13.41
C GLY A 416 22.10 -10.32 12.15
N TRP A 417 21.68 -11.57 11.96
CA TRP A 417 20.83 -11.95 10.82
C TRP A 417 19.40 -11.47 11.04
N HIS A 418 18.67 -11.22 9.96
CA HIS A 418 17.28 -10.76 10.02
C HIS A 418 16.34 -11.57 9.14
N ILE A 419 15.07 -11.57 9.51
CA ILE A 419 13.97 -12.08 8.68
C ILE A 419 12.91 -10.99 8.48
N SER A 420 12.34 -10.94 7.28
CA SER A 420 11.38 -9.91 6.89
C SER A 420 10.35 -10.42 5.88
N ASP A 421 9.13 -9.93 5.96
CA ASP A 421 8.07 -9.99 4.93
C ASP A 421 8.06 -8.74 4.04
N SER A 422 9.06 -7.86 4.15
CA SER A 422 9.15 -6.63 3.36
C SER A 422 10.51 -6.43 2.72
N ARG A 423 10.46 -6.25 1.41
CA ARG A 423 11.60 -5.96 0.55
C ARG A 423 12.31 -4.65 0.87
N SER A 424 11.57 -3.65 1.38
CA SER A 424 12.09 -2.31 1.71
C SER A 424 12.60 -2.21 3.16
N ALA A 425 12.36 -3.25 3.97
CA ALA A 425 12.75 -3.31 5.38
C ALA A 425 13.29 -4.71 5.70
N LEU A 426 14.48 -5.03 5.19
CA LEU A 426 15.10 -6.36 5.36
C LEU A 426 15.50 -6.65 6.82
N ASP A 427 15.54 -5.64 7.68
CA ASP A 427 15.96 -5.66 9.09
C ASP A 427 14.79 -5.75 10.09
N LYS A 428 13.61 -6.20 9.68
CA LYS A 428 12.39 -6.23 10.52
C LYS A 428 12.52 -7.02 11.82
N TYR A 429 13.22 -8.16 11.82
CA TYR A 429 13.37 -9.00 13.02
C TYR A 429 14.73 -9.67 13.09
N GLU A 430 15.52 -9.31 14.09
CA GLU A 430 16.85 -9.86 14.34
C GLU A 430 16.79 -11.26 14.99
N LEU A 431 17.60 -12.19 14.49
CA LEU A 431 17.64 -13.60 14.89
C LEU A 431 18.73 -13.91 15.94
N SER A 432 19.14 -12.92 16.73
CA SER A 432 20.32 -12.98 17.60
C SER A 432 20.33 -14.05 18.71
N SER A 433 19.19 -14.69 18.98
CA SER A 433 19.10 -15.80 19.93
C SER A 433 19.10 -17.19 19.27
N VAL A 434 19.24 -17.26 17.94
CA VAL A 434 19.10 -18.49 17.16
C VAL A 434 20.48 -19.01 16.73
N THR A 435 20.78 -20.25 17.13
CA THR A 435 21.91 -21.02 16.60
C THR A 435 21.37 -22.32 16.04
N ILE A 436 21.64 -22.61 14.77
CA ILE A 436 21.18 -23.81 14.09
C ILE A 436 22.34 -24.80 13.96
N PRO A 437 22.28 -26.02 14.56
CA PRO A 437 23.28 -27.06 14.32
C PRO A 437 23.41 -27.41 12.83
N ALA A 438 24.52 -28.03 12.43
CA ALA A 438 24.68 -28.58 11.09
C ALA A 438 23.53 -29.55 10.78
N GLY A 439 22.82 -29.35 9.66
CA GLY A 439 21.62 -30.13 9.30
C GLY A 439 20.43 -29.95 10.25
N GLY A 440 20.45 -28.90 11.10
CA GLY A 440 19.41 -28.58 12.06
C GLY A 440 18.35 -27.63 11.52
N TYR A 441 17.29 -27.43 12.33
CA TYR A 441 16.17 -26.55 12.03
C TYR A 441 15.96 -25.51 13.14
N ALA A 442 15.46 -24.33 12.78
CA ALA A 442 14.95 -23.33 13.70
C ALA A 442 13.60 -22.78 13.22
N VAL A 443 12.74 -22.42 14.17
CA VAL A 443 11.40 -21.90 13.88
C VAL A 443 11.31 -20.48 14.38
N VAL A 444 10.94 -19.57 13.49
CA VAL A 444 10.59 -18.19 13.80
C VAL A 444 9.07 -18.08 13.79
N ASN A 445 8.46 -17.75 14.93
CA ASN A 445 7.03 -17.45 14.97
C ASN A 445 6.81 -16.00 14.53
N CYS A 446 5.72 -15.75 13.80
CA CYS A 446 5.37 -14.48 13.19
C CYS A 446 3.99 -14.04 13.71
N SER A 447 3.89 -12.83 14.26
CA SER A 447 2.62 -12.22 14.64
C SER A 447 2.72 -10.70 14.59
N SER A 448 1.78 -10.06 13.89
CA SER A 448 1.58 -8.61 13.99
C SER A 448 0.92 -8.19 15.32
N GLY A 449 0.26 -9.12 16.01
CA GLY A 449 -0.35 -8.91 17.32
C GLY A 449 0.58 -9.40 18.44
N ILE A 450 1.56 -8.57 18.82
CA ILE A 450 2.49 -8.89 19.90
C ILE A 450 1.77 -8.65 21.23
N LYS A 451 1.33 -9.72 21.93
CA LYS A 451 0.92 -9.60 23.34
C LYS A 451 2.12 -9.88 24.23
N ASP A 452 2.17 -9.21 25.39
CA ASP A 452 3.22 -9.30 26.42
C ASP A 452 3.56 -10.73 26.92
N ALA A 453 2.75 -11.73 26.55
CA ALA A 453 2.84 -13.12 27.03
C ALA A 453 3.77 -14.04 26.23
N TRP A 454 4.30 -13.62 25.08
CA TRP A 454 5.10 -14.49 24.21
C TRP A 454 6.55 -14.04 24.09
N ALA A 455 7.46 -15.02 23.92
CA ALA A 455 8.87 -14.75 23.64
C ALA A 455 9.00 -14.13 22.25
N ASN A 456 8.97 -12.78 22.22
CA ASN A 456 9.28 -11.88 21.11
C ASN A 456 9.16 -12.49 19.70
N PRO A 457 7.94 -12.74 19.17
CA PRO A 457 7.77 -13.21 17.78
C PRO A 457 8.23 -12.15 16.78
N ALA A 458 8.51 -12.57 15.53
CA ALA A 458 8.71 -11.64 14.43
C ALA A 458 7.46 -10.75 14.27
N PRO A 459 7.61 -9.42 14.17
CA PRO A 459 6.53 -8.45 14.38
C PRO A 459 5.65 -8.25 13.13
N PHE A 460 5.42 -9.32 12.38
CA PHE A 460 4.60 -9.36 11.17
C PHE A 460 3.82 -10.68 11.10
N SER A 461 2.67 -10.67 10.43
CA SER A 461 1.89 -11.88 10.14
C SER A 461 2.07 -12.23 8.66
N LEU A 462 1.96 -13.50 8.30
CA LEU A 462 2.14 -13.94 6.93
C LEU A 462 0.80 -13.97 6.19
N SER A 463 0.78 -13.54 4.93
CA SER A 463 -0.45 -13.56 4.15
C SER A 463 -0.84 -14.97 3.67
N PRO A 464 -2.07 -15.45 3.96
CA PRO A 464 -2.59 -16.71 3.40
C PRO A 464 -2.72 -16.72 1.87
N SER A 465 -2.79 -15.56 1.20
CA SER A 465 -2.87 -15.51 -0.27
C SER A 465 -1.51 -15.70 -0.95
N GLY A 466 -0.42 -15.77 -0.17
CA GLY A 466 0.95 -15.75 -0.64
C GLY A 466 1.69 -14.56 -0.05
N GLU A 467 2.93 -14.83 0.36
CA GLU A 467 3.85 -13.89 1.00
C GLU A 467 5.27 -14.15 0.48
N THR A 468 6.07 -13.09 0.38
CA THR A 468 7.51 -13.23 0.10
C THR A 468 8.29 -12.98 1.39
N VAL A 469 9.07 -13.97 1.81
CA VAL A 469 9.91 -13.90 3.01
C VAL A 469 11.37 -13.79 2.60
N TYR A 470 12.07 -12.86 3.22
CA TYR A 470 13.47 -12.55 3.01
C TYR A 470 14.28 -12.94 4.26
N LEU A 471 15.42 -13.59 4.06
CA LEU A 471 16.43 -13.87 5.08
C LEU A 471 17.70 -13.10 4.71
N SER A 472 18.23 -12.29 5.63
CA SER A 472 19.49 -11.55 5.45
C SER A 472 20.51 -11.89 6.54
N ASP A 473 21.79 -11.80 6.19
CA ASP A 473 22.89 -12.06 7.12
C ASP A 473 23.22 -10.85 8.02
N ALA A 474 24.27 -10.99 8.83
CA ALA A 474 24.75 -9.96 9.74
C ALA A 474 25.30 -8.70 9.06
N ASP A 475 25.71 -8.83 7.79
CA ASP A 475 26.18 -7.73 6.97
C ASP A 475 25.01 -7.13 6.16
N GLY A 476 23.77 -7.58 6.39
CA GLY A 476 22.55 -7.08 5.75
C GLY A 476 22.33 -7.58 4.31
N PHE A 477 23.13 -8.53 3.83
CA PHE A 477 22.98 -9.11 2.49
C PHE A 477 21.89 -10.18 2.48
N VAL A 478 21.12 -10.25 1.39
CA VAL A 478 20.03 -11.24 1.25
C VAL A 478 20.62 -12.63 0.98
N VAL A 479 20.32 -13.59 1.86
CA VAL A 479 20.80 -14.98 1.82
C VAL A 479 19.77 -15.91 1.20
N ASP A 480 18.48 -15.72 1.49
CA ASP A 480 17.40 -16.51 0.90
C ASP A 480 16.14 -15.67 0.68
N VAL A 481 15.38 -15.99 -0.37
CA VAL A 481 14.05 -15.45 -0.67
C VAL A 481 13.10 -16.59 -0.96
N PHE A 482 11.97 -16.60 -0.26
CA PHE A 482 10.95 -17.64 -0.38
C PHE A 482 9.56 -17.06 -0.62
N GLU A 483 8.94 -17.44 -1.73
CA GLU A 483 7.55 -17.13 -2.03
C GLU A 483 6.65 -18.28 -1.56
N SER A 484 5.81 -18.05 -0.56
CA SER A 484 4.96 -19.09 0.02
C SER A 484 3.85 -19.56 -0.93
N GLY A 485 3.36 -18.68 -1.80
CA GLY A 485 2.13 -18.93 -2.56
C GLY A 485 0.90 -19.08 -1.65
N ALA A 486 -0.27 -19.27 -2.24
CA ALA A 486 -1.51 -19.35 -1.45
C ALA A 486 -1.49 -20.56 -0.49
N LEU A 487 -1.75 -20.32 0.79
CA LEU A 487 -1.82 -21.30 1.86
C LEU A 487 -3.24 -21.43 2.41
N ARG A 488 -3.53 -22.60 2.98
CA ARG A 488 -4.85 -22.96 3.51
C ARG A 488 -4.67 -23.66 4.84
N SER A 489 -5.75 -23.77 5.61
CA SER A 489 -5.71 -24.49 6.88
C SER A 489 -5.20 -25.92 6.67
N GLY A 490 -4.15 -26.29 7.41
CA GLY A 490 -3.49 -27.59 7.30
C GLY A 490 -2.54 -27.75 6.10
N VAL A 491 -2.31 -26.69 5.31
CA VAL A 491 -1.35 -26.70 4.20
C VAL A 491 -0.24 -25.67 4.45
N THR A 492 0.99 -26.12 4.33
CA THR A 492 2.21 -25.28 4.38
C THR A 492 2.90 -25.29 3.02
N SER A 493 3.80 -24.34 2.83
CA SER A 493 4.63 -24.25 1.62
C SER A 493 6.08 -24.37 2.05
N GLY A 494 6.88 -25.13 1.32
CA GLY A 494 8.30 -25.25 1.60
C GLY A 494 9.06 -25.68 0.36
N ARG A 495 10.28 -26.18 0.57
CA ARG A 495 11.16 -26.57 -0.53
C ARG A 495 11.27 -28.08 -0.68
N LEU A 496 11.40 -28.54 -1.93
CA LEU A 496 11.78 -29.91 -2.24
C LEU A 496 13.24 -30.14 -1.87
N THR A 497 13.47 -31.01 -0.88
CA THR A 497 14.82 -31.31 -0.38
C THR A 497 15.63 -32.15 -1.37
N GLY A 498 16.95 -31.95 -1.42
CA GLY A 498 17.88 -32.72 -2.27
C GLY A 498 17.96 -32.26 -3.73
N THR A 499 17.39 -31.10 -4.06
CA THR A 499 17.55 -30.45 -5.37
C THR A 499 18.50 -29.25 -5.28
N GLU A 500 19.16 -28.91 -6.37
CA GLU A 500 20.03 -27.71 -6.42
C GLU A 500 19.21 -26.41 -6.48
N THR A 501 17.96 -26.48 -6.95
CA THR A 501 17.10 -25.31 -7.20
C THR A 501 16.10 -25.02 -6.09
N GLY A 502 15.83 -25.98 -5.19
CA GLY A 502 14.95 -25.79 -4.03
C GLY A 502 13.51 -25.42 -4.42
N GLU A 503 12.95 -26.13 -5.40
CA GLU A 503 11.60 -25.88 -5.95
C GLU A 503 10.55 -25.76 -4.84
N ARG A 504 9.66 -24.78 -4.96
CA ARG A 504 8.53 -24.58 -4.04
C ARG A 504 7.51 -25.70 -4.19
N VAL A 505 7.13 -26.30 -3.08
CA VAL A 505 6.10 -27.33 -2.96
C VAL A 505 5.17 -27.06 -1.78
N PHE A 506 4.02 -27.73 -1.74
CA PHE A 506 3.07 -27.69 -0.64
C PHE A 506 3.10 -29.00 0.16
N PHE A 507 2.88 -28.90 1.47
CA PHE A 507 2.71 -30.05 2.35
C PHE A 507 1.33 -30.01 2.99
N SER A 508 0.65 -31.16 3.05
CA SER A 508 -0.63 -31.31 3.75
C SER A 508 -0.45 -31.69 5.23
N THR A 509 0.80 -31.79 5.69
CA THR A 509 1.19 -32.08 7.06
C THR A 509 2.34 -31.15 7.41
N PRO A 510 2.14 -30.15 8.27
CA PRO A 510 3.20 -29.22 8.65
C PRO A 510 4.36 -29.93 9.37
N SER A 511 5.62 -29.54 9.08
CA SER A 511 6.84 -30.16 9.65
C SER A 511 7.52 -29.36 10.76
N LYS A 512 6.91 -28.27 11.24
CA LYS A 512 7.43 -27.33 12.25
C LYS A 512 8.53 -27.87 13.19
N GLY A 513 9.75 -27.38 12.99
CA GLY A 513 10.98 -27.69 13.72
C GLY A 513 11.65 -29.01 13.32
N ARG A 514 11.32 -29.59 12.17
CA ARG A 514 11.78 -30.92 11.74
C ARG A 514 11.85 -31.00 10.21
N GLN A 515 12.40 -32.11 9.71
CA GLN A 515 12.50 -32.37 8.28
C GLN A 515 11.14 -32.39 7.58
N ASN A 516 11.09 -31.70 6.43
CA ASN A 516 9.95 -31.71 5.51
C ASN A 516 9.54 -33.15 5.10
N PRO A 517 8.24 -33.45 4.98
CA PRO A 517 7.75 -34.74 4.53
C PRO A 517 8.26 -35.11 3.14
N GLU A 518 8.44 -36.42 2.89
CA GLU A 518 8.73 -36.93 1.54
C GLU A 518 7.56 -36.70 0.57
N THR A 519 6.32 -36.70 1.07
CA THR A 519 5.13 -36.44 0.27
C THR A 519 4.87 -34.95 0.18
N CYS A 520 5.00 -34.40 -1.04
CA CYS A 520 4.75 -33.01 -1.36
C CYS A 520 3.87 -32.87 -2.60
N TYR A 521 3.36 -31.66 -2.83
CA TYR A 521 2.46 -31.34 -3.93
C TYR A 521 2.94 -30.10 -4.68
N LEU A 522 2.91 -30.12 -6.00
CA LEU A 522 3.40 -29.01 -6.82
C LEU A 522 2.37 -27.86 -6.95
N SER A 523 1.08 -28.19 -6.83
CA SER A 523 -0.01 -27.24 -7.03
C SER A 523 -1.30 -27.71 -6.36
N TYR A 524 -2.33 -26.86 -6.46
CA TYR A 524 -3.71 -27.20 -6.11
C TYR A 524 -4.48 -27.77 -7.31
N ALA A 525 -5.47 -28.62 -7.04
CA ALA A 525 -6.48 -29.03 -8.02
C ALA A 525 -7.51 -27.90 -8.26
N ALA A 526 -8.07 -27.84 -9.46
CA ALA A 526 -9.13 -26.87 -9.79
C ALA A 526 -10.45 -27.25 -9.12
N ALA A 527 -11.16 -26.27 -8.55
CA ALA A 527 -12.43 -26.49 -7.88
C ALA A 527 -13.55 -26.90 -8.86
N PRO A 528 -14.50 -27.76 -8.45
CA PRO A 528 -15.68 -28.09 -9.25
C PRO A 528 -16.54 -26.87 -9.58
N VAL A 529 -17.21 -26.88 -10.71
CA VAL A 529 -18.18 -25.89 -11.15
C VAL A 529 -19.53 -26.57 -11.32
N PHE A 530 -20.58 -25.93 -10.83
CA PHE A 530 -21.96 -26.38 -10.91
C PHE A 530 -22.64 -25.80 -12.17
N SER A 531 -23.44 -26.61 -12.87
CA SER A 531 -24.19 -26.16 -14.05
C SER A 531 -25.32 -25.18 -13.73
N GLU A 532 -25.71 -25.08 -12.45
CA GLU A 532 -26.77 -24.22 -11.96
C GLU A 532 -26.31 -23.50 -10.69
N SER A 533 -26.56 -22.20 -10.61
CA SER A 533 -26.10 -21.32 -9.53
C SER A 533 -27.22 -20.48 -8.89
N GLY A 534 -28.43 -20.48 -9.45
CA GLY A 534 -29.57 -19.76 -8.91
C GLY A 534 -30.04 -20.35 -7.58
N LEU A 535 -30.40 -19.48 -6.62
CA LEU A 535 -30.93 -19.90 -5.32
C LEU A 535 -32.33 -20.53 -5.43
N TYR A 536 -33.26 -19.88 -6.14
CA TYR A 536 -34.67 -20.28 -6.17
C TYR A 536 -35.05 -21.11 -7.40
N HIS A 537 -35.79 -22.19 -7.18
CA HIS A 537 -36.24 -23.14 -8.20
C HIS A 537 -37.72 -23.50 -8.02
N THR A 538 -38.43 -23.75 -9.12
CA THR A 538 -39.85 -24.13 -9.11
C THR A 538 -40.11 -25.52 -9.68
N ALA A 539 -39.11 -26.12 -10.32
CA ALA A 539 -39.18 -27.46 -10.92
C ALA A 539 -37.86 -28.20 -10.67
N ALA A 540 -37.93 -29.53 -10.59
CA ALA A 540 -36.75 -30.37 -10.46
C ALA A 540 -35.85 -30.23 -11.69
N PHE A 541 -34.53 -30.35 -11.49
CA PHE A 541 -33.53 -30.27 -12.54
C PHE A 541 -32.38 -31.25 -12.31
N MET A 542 -31.58 -31.48 -13.35
CA MET A 542 -30.38 -32.31 -13.29
C MET A 542 -29.16 -31.41 -13.16
N LEU A 543 -28.48 -31.48 -12.01
CA LEU A 543 -27.28 -30.73 -11.73
C LEU A 543 -26.05 -31.48 -12.28
N GLU A 544 -25.30 -30.81 -13.15
CA GLU A 544 -24.02 -31.31 -13.65
C GLU A 544 -22.86 -30.65 -12.92
N LEU A 545 -21.85 -31.46 -12.58
CA LEU A 545 -20.60 -31.02 -11.97
C LEU A 545 -19.49 -31.17 -13.01
N SER A 546 -18.66 -30.14 -13.15
CA SER A 546 -17.55 -30.13 -14.09
C SER A 546 -16.32 -29.49 -13.47
N VAL A 547 -15.15 -29.67 -14.09
CA VAL A 547 -13.91 -29.00 -13.73
C VAL A 547 -13.30 -28.40 -14.98
N ARG A 548 -12.64 -27.23 -14.83
CA ARG A 548 -12.08 -26.49 -15.98
C ARG A 548 -11.03 -27.30 -16.73
N ASN A 549 -10.27 -28.11 -16.00
CA ASN A 549 -9.35 -29.09 -16.54
C ASN A 549 -9.96 -30.46 -16.26
N ALA A 550 -10.03 -31.35 -17.26
CA ALA A 550 -10.55 -32.70 -17.07
C ALA A 550 -9.52 -33.61 -16.38
N ASP A 551 -9.01 -33.17 -15.21
CA ASP A 551 -8.12 -33.91 -14.33
C ASP A 551 -8.79 -34.22 -12.99
N GLY A 552 -8.62 -35.45 -12.49
CA GLY A 552 -9.05 -35.86 -11.17
C GLY A 552 -10.43 -36.53 -11.06
N VAL A 553 -10.87 -36.70 -9.82
CA VAL A 553 -12.14 -37.31 -9.42
C VAL A 553 -12.91 -36.31 -8.55
N ILE A 554 -14.15 -35.99 -8.94
CA ILE A 554 -15.02 -35.12 -8.16
C ILE A 554 -15.75 -35.97 -7.11
N HIS A 555 -15.65 -35.56 -5.85
CA HIS A 555 -16.39 -36.11 -4.73
C HIS A 555 -17.37 -35.07 -4.18
N TYR A 556 -18.53 -35.50 -3.71
CA TYR A 556 -19.56 -34.56 -3.23
C TYR A 556 -20.36 -35.08 -2.03
N THR A 557 -21.03 -34.15 -1.35
CA THR A 557 -21.98 -34.41 -0.25
C THR A 557 -23.24 -33.57 -0.44
N LEU A 558 -24.37 -34.03 0.11
CA LEU A 558 -25.68 -33.39 -0.01
C LEU A 558 -26.30 -32.97 1.34
N ASP A 559 -25.54 -33.06 2.42
CA ASP A 559 -26.00 -32.89 3.80
C ASP A 559 -25.28 -31.76 4.57
N GLY A 560 -24.38 -31.05 3.88
CA GLY A 560 -23.57 -29.97 4.44
C GLY A 560 -22.20 -30.41 4.98
N THR A 561 -21.92 -31.72 5.06
CA THR A 561 -20.61 -32.24 5.49
C THR A 561 -19.50 -31.91 4.49
N ARG A 562 -18.25 -31.85 4.97
CA ARG A 562 -17.09 -31.58 4.10
C ARG A 562 -16.82 -32.79 3.20
N PRO A 563 -16.83 -32.67 1.86
CA PRO A 563 -16.48 -33.78 0.99
C PRO A 563 -14.99 -34.12 1.12
N THR A 564 -14.69 -35.41 1.03
CA THR A 564 -13.34 -36.01 1.07
C THR A 564 -13.24 -37.10 0.01
N GLU A 565 -12.05 -37.67 -0.20
CA GLU A 565 -11.86 -38.82 -1.09
C GLU A 565 -12.69 -40.06 -0.70
N ALA A 566 -13.17 -40.14 0.55
CA ALA A 566 -14.07 -41.18 1.02
C ALA A 566 -15.56 -40.89 0.70
N SER A 567 -15.89 -39.69 0.21
CA SER A 567 -17.26 -39.30 -0.14
C SER A 567 -17.67 -39.88 -1.49
N PRO A 568 -18.98 -39.94 -1.81
CA PRO A 568 -19.47 -40.42 -3.09
C PRO A 568 -18.81 -39.74 -4.29
N VAL A 569 -18.42 -40.55 -5.28
CA VAL A 569 -17.86 -40.08 -6.55
C VAL A 569 -18.99 -39.59 -7.45
N TYR A 570 -18.82 -38.42 -8.05
CA TYR A 570 -19.71 -37.92 -9.10
C TYR A 570 -19.52 -38.76 -10.37
N THR A 571 -20.57 -39.46 -10.79
CA THR A 571 -20.56 -40.37 -11.96
C THR A 571 -21.54 -39.96 -13.06
N GLY A 572 -22.38 -38.95 -12.80
CA GLY A 572 -23.39 -38.43 -13.73
C GLY A 572 -24.30 -37.42 -13.04
N PRO A 573 -25.18 -36.73 -13.80
CA PRO A 573 -26.01 -35.65 -13.29
C PRO A 573 -26.84 -36.05 -12.06
N ILE A 574 -26.96 -35.13 -11.10
CA ILE A 574 -27.66 -35.32 -9.83
C ILE A 574 -29.05 -34.68 -9.93
N GLU A 575 -30.12 -35.43 -9.66
CA GLU A 575 -31.47 -34.86 -9.62
C GLU A 575 -31.66 -34.01 -8.35
N ILE A 576 -31.99 -32.74 -8.53
CA ILE A 576 -32.34 -31.79 -7.46
C ILE A 576 -33.84 -31.53 -7.55
N ALA A 577 -34.61 -32.03 -6.58
CA ALA A 577 -36.09 -31.97 -6.58
C ALA A 577 -36.69 -31.28 -5.35
N GLY A 578 -35.85 -30.72 -4.47
CA GLY A 578 -36.26 -30.05 -3.25
C GLY A 578 -35.08 -29.29 -2.64
N ASN A 579 -35.31 -28.61 -1.49
CA ASN A 579 -34.26 -27.83 -0.84
C ASN A 579 -33.02 -28.70 -0.60
N THR A 580 -31.91 -28.34 -1.22
CA THR A 580 -30.70 -29.16 -1.24
C THR A 580 -29.49 -28.28 -1.06
N VAL A 581 -28.57 -28.71 -0.19
CA VAL A 581 -27.22 -28.17 -0.12
C VAL A 581 -26.30 -29.17 -0.82
N ILE A 582 -25.39 -28.69 -1.67
CA ILE A 582 -24.36 -29.53 -2.29
C ILE A 582 -22.99 -28.94 -2.01
N ARG A 583 -22.03 -29.80 -1.67
CA ARG A 583 -20.61 -29.45 -1.52
C ARG A 583 -19.78 -30.42 -2.34
N ALA A 584 -18.80 -29.93 -3.10
CA ALA A 584 -17.98 -30.77 -3.97
C ALA A 584 -16.49 -30.38 -3.92
N VAL A 585 -15.61 -31.38 -4.02
CA VAL A 585 -14.15 -31.22 -4.09
C VAL A 585 -13.61 -32.06 -5.26
N ASN A 586 -12.59 -31.56 -5.93
CA ASN A 586 -11.84 -32.31 -6.94
C ASN A 586 -10.52 -32.81 -6.35
N CYS A 587 -10.25 -34.10 -6.54
CA CYS A 587 -9.06 -34.78 -6.06
C CYS A 587 -8.21 -35.23 -7.26
N VAL A 588 -7.00 -34.71 -7.37
CA VAL A 588 -6.05 -35.03 -8.46
C VAL A 588 -4.79 -35.64 -7.84
N PRO A 589 -4.36 -36.85 -8.25
CA PRO A 589 -3.12 -37.43 -7.76
C PRO A 589 -1.92 -36.48 -7.92
N GLY A 590 -1.14 -36.31 -6.85
CA GLY A 590 0.04 -35.43 -6.85
C GLY A 590 -0.25 -33.92 -6.70
N LYS A 591 -1.50 -33.53 -6.47
CA LYS A 591 -1.89 -32.15 -6.14
C LYS A 591 -2.60 -32.08 -4.79
N VAL A 592 -2.56 -30.91 -4.15
CA VAL A 592 -3.44 -30.62 -3.01
C VAL A 592 -4.88 -30.59 -3.52
N ASN A 593 -5.82 -31.14 -2.75
CA ASN A 593 -7.25 -31.11 -3.06
C ASN A 593 -7.74 -29.68 -3.33
N SER A 594 -8.73 -29.56 -4.21
CA SER A 594 -9.27 -28.25 -4.59
C SER A 594 -9.95 -27.54 -3.42
N ASP A 595 -10.31 -26.27 -3.62
CA ASP A 595 -11.34 -25.67 -2.76
C ASP A 595 -12.67 -26.43 -2.90
N ILE A 596 -13.50 -26.33 -1.87
CA ILE A 596 -14.83 -26.92 -1.87
C ILE A 596 -15.82 -25.93 -2.45
N SER A 597 -16.40 -26.29 -3.59
CA SER A 597 -17.52 -25.54 -4.17
C SER A 597 -18.79 -25.89 -3.42
N THR A 598 -19.60 -24.89 -3.06
CA THR A 598 -20.82 -25.07 -2.28
C THR A 598 -21.97 -24.31 -2.92
N ALA A 599 -23.16 -24.93 -2.97
CA ALA A 599 -24.37 -24.28 -3.42
C ALA A 599 -25.57 -24.74 -2.59
N THR A 600 -26.55 -23.86 -2.45
CA THR A 600 -27.85 -24.14 -1.85
C THR A 600 -28.94 -23.84 -2.87
N TYR A 601 -29.85 -24.78 -3.08
CA TYR A 601 -31.03 -24.64 -3.93
C TYR A 601 -32.28 -24.70 -3.08
N LEU A 602 -33.22 -23.77 -3.30
CA LEU A 602 -34.47 -23.63 -2.55
C LEU A 602 -35.68 -23.77 -3.48
N PHE A 603 -36.62 -24.61 -3.10
CA PHE A 603 -37.92 -24.86 -3.73
C PHE A 603 -39.02 -24.13 -2.96
N GLU A 604 -38.76 -22.86 -2.70
CA GLU A 604 -39.55 -22.00 -1.84
C GLU A 604 -39.99 -20.76 -2.62
N GLN A 605 -41.10 -20.15 -2.21
CA GLN A 605 -41.46 -18.83 -2.73
C GLN A 605 -40.38 -17.81 -2.32
N PRO A 606 -39.86 -16.98 -3.24
CA PRO A 606 -38.85 -15.99 -2.93
C PRO A 606 -39.19 -15.14 -1.70
N HIS A 607 -38.18 -14.87 -0.88
CA HIS A 607 -38.29 -14.04 0.32
C HIS A 607 -38.26 -12.56 -0.03
N THR A 608 -38.95 -11.73 0.76
CA THR A 608 -38.92 -10.26 0.59
C THR A 608 -37.72 -9.60 1.27
N VAL A 609 -36.91 -10.39 1.97
CA VAL A 609 -35.68 -9.98 2.65
C VAL A 609 -34.51 -10.84 2.16
N PRO A 610 -33.26 -10.38 2.29
CA PRO A 610 -32.08 -11.16 1.91
C PRO A 610 -32.03 -12.53 2.62
N VAL A 611 -31.34 -13.48 1.99
CA VAL A 611 -31.23 -14.85 2.48
C VAL A 611 -29.79 -15.17 2.86
N VAL A 612 -29.59 -15.74 4.04
CA VAL A 612 -28.32 -16.31 4.47
C VAL A 612 -28.46 -17.83 4.52
N THR A 613 -27.64 -18.55 3.74
CA THR A 613 -27.57 -20.01 3.81
C THR A 613 -26.27 -20.43 4.49
N ILE A 614 -26.36 -21.41 5.39
CA ILE A 614 -25.22 -21.98 6.11
C ILE A 614 -25.14 -23.47 5.78
N ALA A 615 -24.04 -23.90 5.16
CA ALA A 615 -23.72 -25.30 4.94
C ALA A 615 -22.66 -25.76 5.95
N MET A 616 -23.00 -26.71 6.80
CA MET A 616 -22.07 -27.20 7.83
C MET A 616 -22.33 -28.66 8.20
N ASP A 617 -21.34 -29.30 8.81
CA ASP A 617 -21.49 -30.68 9.28
C ASP A 617 -22.64 -30.78 10.30
N PRO A 618 -23.63 -31.67 10.10
CA PRO A 618 -24.77 -31.81 11.00
C PRO A 618 -24.40 -32.23 12.44
N ALA A 619 -23.32 -32.96 12.65
CA ALA A 619 -22.83 -33.30 13.98
C ALA A 619 -22.20 -32.11 14.67
N GLU A 620 -21.36 -31.34 13.96
CA GLU A 620 -20.77 -30.12 14.48
C GLU A 620 -21.81 -29.04 14.78
N PHE A 621 -22.83 -28.90 13.91
CA PHE A 621 -23.96 -28.03 14.18
C PHE A 621 -24.66 -28.42 15.48
N ARG A 622 -25.00 -29.71 15.65
CA ARG A 622 -25.66 -30.19 16.87
C ARG A 622 -24.82 -29.93 18.12
N GLU A 623 -23.51 -30.14 18.05
CA GLU A 623 -22.58 -29.87 19.15
C GLU A 623 -22.57 -28.37 19.51
N MET A 624 -22.35 -27.51 18.51
CA MET A 624 -22.32 -26.05 18.69
C MET A 624 -23.66 -25.52 19.20
N TYR A 625 -24.78 -26.01 18.64
CA TYR A 625 -26.13 -25.56 18.98
C TYR A 625 -26.65 -26.12 20.31
N ALA A 626 -26.05 -27.17 20.86
CA ALA A 626 -26.40 -27.72 22.17
C ALA A 626 -25.97 -26.82 23.35
N VAL A 627 -25.16 -25.78 23.11
CA VAL A 627 -24.75 -24.83 24.15
C VAL A 627 -25.94 -23.95 24.57
N THR A 628 -26.59 -24.32 25.68
CA THR A 628 -27.81 -23.64 26.17
C THR A 628 -27.62 -22.81 27.44
N GLU A 629 -26.59 -23.09 28.23
CA GLU A 629 -26.38 -22.45 29.54
C GLU A 629 -25.36 -21.30 29.47
N ASP A 630 -25.55 -20.33 30.36
CA ASP A 630 -24.57 -19.28 30.61
C ASP A 630 -23.40 -19.85 31.41
N GLY A 631 -22.17 -19.41 31.12
CA GLY A 631 -20.94 -19.96 31.72
C GLY A 631 -20.37 -21.22 31.05
N ILE A 632 -21.10 -21.88 30.14
CA ILE A 632 -20.49 -22.87 29.23
C ILE A 632 -19.77 -22.12 28.10
N THR A 633 -18.51 -22.49 27.87
CA THR A 633 -17.71 -21.96 26.77
C THR A 633 -18.39 -22.26 25.45
N ALA A 634 -18.78 -21.21 24.73
CA ALA A 634 -19.39 -21.37 23.43
C ALA A 634 -18.36 -21.91 22.42
N ILE A 635 -18.75 -23.00 21.75
CA ILE A 635 -17.91 -23.73 20.79
C ILE A 635 -18.08 -23.09 19.42
N GLU A 636 -16.96 -22.77 18.78
CA GLU A 636 -16.95 -22.26 17.41
C GLU A 636 -16.72 -23.43 16.46
N LYS A 637 -17.51 -23.51 15.39
CA LYS A 637 -17.41 -24.55 14.35
C LYS A 637 -17.40 -23.94 12.97
N GLU A 638 -16.67 -24.56 12.05
CA GLU A 638 -16.63 -24.11 10.66
C GLU A 638 -17.99 -24.34 9.97
N GLY A 639 -18.39 -23.40 9.12
CA GLY A 639 -19.44 -23.58 8.15
C GLY A 639 -19.18 -22.72 6.92
N PHE A 640 -19.94 -22.95 5.85
CA PHE A 640 -19.89 -22.15 4.64
C PHE A 640 -21.12 -21.26 4.56
N LEU A 641 -20.91 -19.94 4.58
CA LEU A 641 -21.94 -18.92 4.48
C LEU A 641 -22.11 -18.50 3.03
N GLN A 642 -23.34 -18.38 2.57
CA GLN A 642 -23.70 -17.65 1.35
C GLN A 642 -24.77 -16.62 1.72
N TYR A 643 -24.59 -15.38 1.28
CA TYR A 643 -25.56 -14.30 1.44
C TYR A 643 -26.10 -13.91 0.06
N PHE A 644 -27.41 -13.88 -0.08
CA PHE A 644 -28.14 -13.56 -1.29
C PHE A 644 -29.02 -12.34 -1.05
N GLU A 645 -29.08 -11.44 -2.03
CA GLU A 645 -30.01 -10.32 -2.02
C GLU A 645 -31.46 -10.79 -2.27
N THR A 646 -32.42 -9.88 -2.14
CA THR A 646 -33.87 -10.19 -2.22
C THR A 646 -34.30 -10.78 -3.56
N ASP A 647 -33.56 -10.50 -4.64
CA ASP A 647 -33.77 -11.07 -5.96
C ASP A 647 -33.15 -12.47 -6.15
N GLY A 648 -32.47 -12.99 -5.13
CA GLY A 648 -31.78 -14.28 -5.16
C GLY A 648 -30.40 -14.23 -5.79
N VAL A 649 -29.86 -13.04 -6.11
CA VAL A 649 -28.49 -12.88 -6.59
C VAL A 649 -27.51 -13.09 -5.43
N LEU A 650 -26.48 -13.90 -5.66
CA LEU A 650 -25.41 -14.14 -4.69
C LEU A 650 -24.60 -12.85 -4.48
N GLY A 651 -24.54 -12.38 -3.24
CA GLY A 651 -23.73 -11.23 -2.83
C GLY A 651 -22.32 -11.66 -2.47
N ILE A 652 -22.17 -12.49 -1.42
CA ILE A 652 -20.89 -13.06 -1.00
C ILE A 652 -21.06 -14.51 -0.56
N GLU A 653 -19.96 -15.25 -0.64
CA GLU A 653 -19.80 -16.55 -0.04
C GLU A 653 -18.42 -16.70 0.60
N THR A 654 -18.36 -17.41 1.72
CA THR A 654 -17.11 -17.65 2.45
C THR A 654 -17.28 -18.75 3.49
N ALA A 655 -16.19 -19.47 3.79
CA ALA A 655 -16.12 -20.20 5.04
C ALA A 655 -15.99 -19.22 6.23
N ALA A 656 -16.59 -19.57 7.36
CA ALA A 656 -16.60 -18.77 8.57
C ALA A 656 -16.78 -19.65 9.81
N GLY A 657 -16.39 -19.12 10.97
CA GLY A 657 -16.68 -19.72 12.27
C GLY A 657 -18.06 -19.32 12.76
N PHE A 658 -18.86 -20.31 13.18
CA PHE A 658 -20.18 -20.11 13.75
C PHE A 658 -20.19 -20.50 15.22
N ARG A 659 -20.83 -19.67 16.05
CA ARG A 659 -20.92 -19.88 17.49
C ARG A 659 -22.26 -19.43 18.03
N VAL A 660 -22.88 -20.19 18.94
CA VAL A 660 -24.02 -19.69 19.71
C VAL A 660 -23.64 -18.40 20.45
N SER A 661 -24.47 -17.37 20.31
CA SER A 661 -24.28 -16.06 20.94
C SER A 661 -25.39 -15.74 21.95
N GLY A 662 -25.17 -14.72 22.77
CA GLY A 662 -26.04 -14.31 23.87
C GLY A 662 -25.66 -14.93 25.21
N ALA A 663 -26.54 -14.79 26.20
CA ALA A 663 -26.40 -15.37 27.55
C ALA A 663 -27.68 -16.15 27.91
N SER A 664 -28.63 -15.50 28.57
CA SER A 664 -29.91 -16.11 28.97
C SER A 664 -30.76 -16.60 27.78
N THR A 665 -30.59 -15.99 26.61
CA THR A 665 -31.32 -16.29 25.36
C THR A 665 -30.83 -17.55 24.65
N ARG A 666 -29.68 -18.11 25.07
CA ARG A 666 -29.16 -19.39 24.55
C ARG A 666 -30.10 -20.56 24.83
N LYS A 667 -31.01 -20.45 25.79
CA LYS A 667 -32.02 -21.49 26.06
C LYS A 667 -33.16 -21.52 25.04
N TYR A 668 -33.32 -20.47 24.22
CA TYR A 668 -34.41 -20.42 23.26
C TYR A 668 -34.21 -21.44 22.13
N PRO A 669 -35.31 -21.98 21.56
CA PRO A 669 -35.23 -22.92 20.44
C PRO A 669 -34.53 -22.31 19.22
N GLN A 670 -34.80 -21.05 18.91
CA GLN A 670 -34.06 -20.27 17.92
C GLN A 670 -32.98 -19.45 18.65
N LYS A 671 -31.72 -19.86 18.53
CA LYS A 671 -30.56 -19.17 19.11
C LYS A 671 -29.97 -18.15 18.15
N SER A 672 -29.34 -17.11 18.71
CA SER A 672 -28.47 -16.21 17.95
C SER A 672 -27.16 -16.92 17.57
N LEU A 673 -26.62 -16.60 16.39
CA LEU A 673 -25.36 -17.15 15.88
C LEU A 673 -24.39 -16.02 15.58
N GLY A 674 -23.25 -15.99 16.26
CA GLY A 674 -22.11 -15.16 15.85
C GLY A 674 -21.43 -15.78 14.63
N VAL A 675 -21.03 -14.94 13.68
CA VAL A 675 -20.29 -15.29 12.46
C VAL A 675 -18.92 -14.61 12.55
N TYR A 676 -17.85 -15.39 12.50
CA TYR A 676 -16.48 -14.92 12.70
C TYR A 676 -15.63 -15.22 11.49
N PHE A 677 -15.05 -14.17 10.90
CA PHE A 677 -14.10 -14.29 9.80
C PHE A 677 -12.70 -14.42 10.40
N ARG A 678 -11.95 -15.43 9.96
CA ARG A 678 -10.60 -15.74 10.44
C ARG A 678 -9.75 -16.21 9.27
N SER A 679 -8.47 -15.84 9.24
CA SER A 679 -7.50 -16.36 8.27
C SER A 679 -7.50 -17.90 8.23
N GLY A 680 -7.66 -18.54 9.40
CA GLY A 680 -7.80 -20.00 9.52
C GLY A 680 -9.02 -20.62 8.79
N TYR A 681 -10.03 -19.83 8.44
CA TYR A 681 -11.15 -20.24 7.56
C TYR A 681 -11.02 -19.70 6.13
N GLY A 682 -9.90 -19.07 5.79
CA GLY A 682 -9.59 -18.54 4.46
C GLY A 682 -9.59 -17.02 4.36
N ARG A 683 -10.36 -16.29 5.18
CA ARG A 683 -10.41 -14.81 5.16
C ARG A 683 -10.65 -14.23 6.55
N LYS A 684 -9.84 -13.23 6.93
CA LYS A 684 -9.96 -12.50 8.21
C LYS A 684 -11.08 -11.46 8.22
N THR A 685 -11.46 -10.93 7.06
CA THR A 685 -12.54 -9.95 6.89
C THR A 685 -13.33 -10.20 5.60
N ILE A 686 -14.53 -9.64 5.52
CA ILE A 686 -15.35 -9.58 4.30
C ILE A 686 -15.71 -8.13 4.02
N THR A 687 -15.60 -7.73 2.75
CA THR A 687 -16.05 -6.41 2.26
C THR A 687 -17.32 -6.58 1.42
N TYR A 688 -18.45 -6.14 1.98
CA TYR A 688 -19.75 -6.14 1.31
C TYR A 688 -20.69 -5.13 1.98
N PRO A 689 -21.49 -4.34 1.23
CA PRO A 689 -22.38 -3.32 1.79
C PRO A 689 -23.68 -3.91 2.36
N PHE A 690 -23.58 -4.83 3.34
CA PHE A 690 -24.74 -5.48 3.98
C PHE A 690 -25.80 -4.47 4.47
N PHE A 691 -25.34 -3.28 4.86
CA PHE A 691 -26.16 -2.23 5.46
C PHE A 691 -26.28 -0.97 4.59
N GLY A 692 -25.82 -1.01 3.34
CA GLY A 692 -25.80 0.13 2.41
C GLY A 692 -24.40 0.74 2.24
N ASN A 693 -24.25 1.54 1.19
CA ASN A 693 -22.95 2.10 0.78
C ASN A 693 -22.47 3.28 1.65
N ASP A 694 -23.39 3.93 2.38
CA ASP A 694 -23.09 5.06 3.27
C ASP A 694 -22.65 4.61 4.67
N TYR A 695 -22.50 3.30 4.87
CA TYR A 695 -22.07 2.67 6.12
C TYR A 695 -20.72 1.97 5.92
N VAL A 696 -20.09 1.51 7.01
CA VAL A 696 -18.89 0.65 6.88
C VAL A 696 -19.24 -0.61 6.10
N THR A 697 -18.33 -1.06 5.22
CA THR A 697 -18.58 -2.22 4.34
C THR A 697 -17.65 -3.39 4.62
N THR A 698 -16.62 -3.21 5.46
CA THR A 698 -15.66 -4.26 5.80
C THR A 698 -15.86 -4.72 7.23
N PHE A 699 -16.05 -6.03 7.43
CA PHE A 699 -16.39 -6.63 8.73
C PHE A 699 -15.47 -7.80 9.08
N GLY A 700 -14.99 -7.85 10.32
CA GLY A 700 -14.30 -9.02 10.90
C GLY A 700 -15.24 -10.02 11.59
N GLY A 701 -16.49 -9.63 11.84
CA GLY A 701 -17.51 -10.51 12.38
C GLY A 701 -18.91 -9.90 12.35
N LEU A 702 -19.92 -10.76 12.27
CA LEU A 702 -21.34 -10.42 12.22
C LEU A 702 -22.10 -11.25 13.25
N VAL A 703 -23.38 -10.95 13.44
CA VAL A 703 -24.28 -11.77 14.25
C VAL A 703 -25.63 -11.90 13.55
N LEU A 704 -26.13 -13.13 13.48
CA LEU A 704 -27.51 -13.46 13.19
C LEU A 704 -28.25 -13.50 14.52
N ARG A 705 -28.87 -12.39 14.91
CA ARG A 705 -29.53 -12.24 16.21
C ARG A 705 -30.99 -12.66 16.13
N ASN A 706 -31.45 -13.41 17.12
CA ASN A 706 -32.83 -13.88 17.26
C ASN A 706 -33.79 -12.83 17.86
N SER A 707 -33.40 -11.55 17.89
CA SER A 707 -34.09 -10.46 18.60
C SER A 707 -34.13 -10.55 20.14
N GLY A 708 -33.27 -11.38 20.75
CA GLY A 708 -33.11 -11.39 22.21
C GLY A 708 -34.39 -11.77 22.95
N GLN A 709 -34.75 -11.04 23.99
CA GLN A 709 -35.94 -11.24 24.81
C GLN A 709 -37.23 -10.69 24.15
N ASP A 710 -37.12 -9.92 23.06
CA ASP A 710 -38.25 -9.53 22.21
C ASP A 710 -38.64 -10.64 21.19
N TRP A 711 -37.91 -11.77 21.19
CA TRP A 711 -38.08 -12.93 20.31
C TRP A 711 -39.53 -13.42 20.18
N GLY A 712 -40.27 -13.44 21.29
CA GLY A 712 -41.66 -13.91 21.34
C GLY A 712 -42.73 -12.83 21.08
N ASN A 713 -42.32 -11.59 20.81
CA ASN A 713 -43.18 -10.41 20.76
C ASN A 713 -43.11 -9.72 19.38
N ALA A 714 -42.48 -8.54 19.26
CA ALA A 714 -42.39 -7.85 17.97
C ALA A 714 -41.16 -8.25 17.16
N ARG A 715 -40.11 -8.72 17.85
CA ARG A 715 -38.78 -9.00 17.30
C ARG A 715 -38.09 -7.79 16.67
N LEU A 716 -38.31 -6.60 17.23
CA LEU A 716 -37.93 -5.34 16.60
C LEU A 716 -37.10 -4.42 17.49
N ARG A 717 -37.27 -4.48 18.82
CA ARG A 717 -36.75 -3.47 19.76
C ARG A 717 -35.26 -3.19 19.62
N ASP A 718 -34.42 -4.21 19.71
CA ASP A 718 -32.96 -4.04 19.71
C ASP A 718 -32.44 -3.44 18.40
N SER A 719 -32.92 -3.94 17.27
CA SER A 719 -32.54 -3.49 15.93
C SER A 719 -33.07 -2.09 15.61
N PHE A 720 -34.34 -1.82 15.94
CA PHE A 720 -34.91 -0.48 15.81
C PHE A 720 -34.19 0.55 16.69
N SER A 721 -33.97 0.24 17.96
CA SER A 721 -33.34 1.15 18.91
C SER A 721 -31.89 1.46 18.55
N SER A 722 -31.15 0.46 18.05
CA SER A 722 -29.79 0.68 17.54
C SER A 722 -29.80 1.58 16.29
N LYS A 723 -30.65 1.28 15.29
CA LYS A 723 -30.85 2.12 14.09
C LYS A 723 -31.27 3.55 14.40
N ALA A 724 -32.14 3.71 15.39
CA ALA A 724 -32.66 5.01 15.78
C ALA A 724 -31.54 5.98 16.22
N VAL A 725 -30.41 5.47 16.72
CA VAL A 725 -29.31 6.29 17.24
C VAL A 725 -28.12 6.42 16.28
N ILE A 726 -28.14 5.76 15.11
CA ILE A 726 -27.03 5.81 14.12
C ILE A 726 -26.87 7.20 13.51
N GLY A 727 -25.80 7.88 13.89
CA GLY A 727 -25.50 9.28 13.51
C GLY A 727 -25.31 10.19 14.72
N MET A 728 -25.76 9.75 15.91
CA MET A 728 -25.36 10.35 17.19
C MET A 728 -23.88 10.06 17.50
N ASN A 729 -23.29 10.75 18.46
CA ASN A 729 -21.91 10.51 18.93
C ASN A 729 -21.87 9.28 19.86
N ILE A 730 -22.38 8.14 19.40
CA ILE A 730 -22.51 6.91 20.18
C ILE A 730 -22.27 5.71 19.30
N ASP A 731 -21.71 4.66 19.88
CA ASP A 731 -21.40 3.46 19.12
C ASP A 731 -22.57 2.48 19.20
N ALA A 732 -23.16 2.19 18.05
CA ALA A 732 -24.33 1.35 17.88
C ALA A 732 -24.20 0.53 16.59
N SER A 733 -24.82 -0.66 16.57
CA SER A 733 -24.76 -1.55 15.39
C SER A 733 -25.88 -1.25 14.40
N GLU A 734 -25.53 -1.28 13.12
CA GLU A 734 -26.53 -1.34 12.07
C GLU A 734 -27.09 -2.77 11.93
N SER A 735 -28.27 -2.89 11.31
CA SER A 735 -28.99 -4.14 11.16
C SER A 735 -29.81 -4.21 9.87
N ARG A 736 -30.11 -5.42 9.43
CA ARG A 736 -31.10 -5.72 8.38
C ARG A 736 -31.77 -7.05 8.69
N PHE A 737 -33.03 -7.22 8.31
CA PHE A 737 -33.69 -8.51 8.46
C PHE A 737 -33.23 -9.47 7.37
N VAL A 738 -32.98 -10.71 7.76
CA VAL A 738 -32.60 -11.78 6.83
C VAL A 738 -33.34 -13.06 7.18
N VAL A 739 -33.61 -13.89 6.17
CA VAL A 739 -34.04 -15.26 6.38
C VAL A 739 -32.82 -16.18 6.39
N VAL A 740 -32.77 -17.08 7.37
CA VAL A 740 -31.66 -18.04 7.49
C VAL A 740 -32.12 -19.44 7.08
N TYR A 741 -31.31 -20.11 6.27
CA TYR A 741 -31.37 -21.55 6.02
C TYR A 741 -30.11 -22.23 6.53
N ILE A 742 -30.25 -23.38 7.19
CA ILE A 742 -29.12 -24.21 7.64
C ILE A 742 -29.27 -25.59 7.01
N ASN A 743 -28.29 -26.01 6.20
CA ASN A 743 -28.33 -27.25 5.41
C ASN A 743 -29.66 -27.43 4.64
N GLY A 744 -30.11 -26.36 3.96
CA GLY A 744 -31.35 -26.34 3.19
C GLY A 744 -32.65 -26.24 4.01
N GLN A 745 -32.58 -26.18 5.34
CA GLN A 745 -33.76 -26.11 6.21
C GLN A 745 -34.05 -24.68 6.65
N TYR A 746 -35.31 -24.24 6.53
CA TYR A 746 -35.74 -22.91 6.97
C TYR A 746 -35.58 -22.76 8.49
N TRP A 747 -34.84 -21.72 8.89
CA TRP A 747 -34.51 -21.41 10.27
C TRP A 747 -35.15 -20.11 10.78
N GLY A 748 -35.92 -19.43 9.92
CA GLY A 748 -36.69 -18.24 10.29
C GLY A 748 -35.98 -16.92 10.03
N LEU A 749 -36.73 -15.85 10.29
CA LEU A 749 -36.25 -14.47 10.33
C LEU A 749 -35.24 -14.23 11.46
N TYR A 750 -34.16 -13.53 11.13
CA TYR A 750 -33.08 -13.07 11.99
C TYR A 750 -32.77 -11.60 11.71
N ASP A 751 -32.14 -10.94 12.69
CA ASP A 751 -31.52 -9.63 12.50
C ASP A 751 -30.05 -9.89 12.17
N LEU A 752 -29.63 -9.63 10.93
CA LEU A 752 -28.21 -9.56 10.59
C LEU A 752 -27.67 -8.24 11.12
N LYS A 753 -26.67 -8.29 12.01
CA LYS A 753 -26.08 -7.11 12.64
C LYS A 753 -24.56 -7.21 12.69
N GLU A 754 -23.92 -6.08 12.92
CA GLU A 754 -22.53 -6.06 13.35
C GLU A 754 -22.33 -6.70 14.72
N ASN A 755 -21.15 -7.29 14.90
CA ASN A 755 -20.74 -7.76 16.20
C ASN A 755 -20.03 -6.63 16.97
N MET A 756 -20.65 -6.15 18.05
CA MET A 756 -20.10 -5.07 18.90
C MET A 756 -18.99 -5.59 19.82
N ASN A 757 -17.84 -5.93 19.23
CA ASN A 757 -16.62 -6.41 19.87
C ASN A 757 -15.39 -5.59 19.41
N GLU A 758 -14.17 -6.04 19.72
CA GLU A 758 -12.91 -5.37 19.35
C GLU A 758 -12.78 -5.11 17.85
N ARG A 759 -13.37 -5.96 16.99
CA ARG A 759 -13.37 -5.81 15.53
C ARG A 759 -14.25 -4.66 15.04
N TYR A 760 -15.22 -4.22 15.84
CA TYR A 760 -15.97 -3.01 15.53
C TYR A 760 -15.03 -1.80 15.50
N LEU A 761 -14.06 -1.74 16.43
CA LEU A 761 -13.12 -0.63 16.48
C LEU A 761 -12.20 -0.60 15.25
N GLU A 762 -11.77 -1.76 14.79
CA GLU A 762 -11.01 -1.92 13.54
C GLU A 762 -11.80 -1.34 12.35
N SER A 763 -13.06 -1.75 12.18
CA SER A 763 -13.91 -1.31 11.07
C SER A 763 -14.32 0.17 11.11
N HIS A 764 -14.49 0.76 12.29
CA HIS A 764 -15.03 2.12 12.45
C HIS A 764 -13.98 3.19 12.76
N TYR A 765 -12.84 2.81 13.35
CA TYR A 765 -11.79 3.74 13.77
C TYR A 765 -10.43 3.46 13.13
N GLY A 766 -10.27 2.36 12.40
CA GLY A 766 -8.99 2.00 11.76
C GLY A 766 -7.88 1.69 12.76
N VAL A 767 -8.24 1.26 13.98
CA VAL A 767 -7.30 0.91 15.04
C VAL A 767 -7.03 -0.58 15.09
N ASP A 768 -5.86 -0.96 15.61
CA ASP A 768 -5.54 -2.36 15.84
C ASP A 768 -6.45 -2.93 16.95
N PRO A 769 -7.29 -3.96 16.65
CA PRO A 769 -8.19 -4.55 17.63
C PRO A 769 -7.48 -5.17 18.84
N ASP A 770 -6.19 -5.53 18.74
CA ASP A 770 -5.43 -6.06 19.88
C ASP A 770 -5.10 -4.96 20.92
N THR A 771 -5.23 -3.68 20.56
CA THR A 771 -5.12 -2.56 21.50
C THR A 771 -6.43 -2.27 22.25
N ALA A 772 -7.53 -2.95 21.89
CA ALA A 772 -8.83 -2.70 22.48
C ALA A 772 -8.90 -3.17 23.94
N ASN A 773 -9.54 -2.39 24.80
CA ASN A 773 -10.04 -2.87 26.09
C ASN A 773 -11.56 -2.78 26.05
N VAL A 774 -12.25 -3.90 26.28
CA VAL A 774 -13.72 -3.97 26.24
C VAL A 774 -14.22 -4.48 27.58
N ILE A 775 -14.91 -3.62 28.33
CA ILE A 775 -15.33 -3.91 29.70
C ILE A 775 -16.85 -3.97 29.78
N LYS A 776 -17.38 -5.05 30.35
CA LYS A 776 -18.79 -5.20 30.67
C LYS A 776 -19.05 -4.82 32.13
N ARG A 777 -20.07 -3.98 32.33
CA ARG A 777 -20.59 -3.55 33.63
C ARG A 777 -19.52 -2.82 34.46
N ASN A 778 -18.97 -3.46 35.49
CA ASN A 778 -18.06 -2.82 36.44
C ASN A 778 -16.59 -3.19 36.20
N THR A 779 -16.34 -4.49 36.02
CA THR A 779 -14.99 -5.10 36.09
C THR A 779 -14.80 -6.24 35.10
N TYR A 780 -15.83 -6.68 34.37
CA TYR A 780 -15.73 -7.90 33.58
C TYR A 780 -15.03 -7.61 32.25
N GLU A 781 -13.83 -8.15 32.09
CA GLU A 781 -13.00 -8.01 30.88
C GLU A 781 -13.54 -8.93 29.80
N LEU A 782 -14.10 -8.35 28.74
CA LEU A 782 -14.43 -9.07 27.51
C LEU A 782 -13.21 -9.16 26.59
N GLU A 783 -12.36 -8.12 26.59
CA GLU A 783 -11.08 -8.05 25.89
C GLU A 783 -10.15 -7.07 26.63
N GLY A 784 -8.84 -7.31 26.61
CA GLY A 784 -7.84 -6.45 27.23
C GLY A 784 -7.91 -6.39 28.76
N SER A 785 -7.61 -5.23 29.35
CA SER A 785 -7.57 -5.03 30.82
C SER A 785 -8.53 -3.95 31.32
N ASN A 786 -9.13 -4.16 32.50
CA ASN A 786 -9.99 -3.21 33.21
C ASN A 786 -9.24 -2.20 34.08
N THR A 787 -7.92 -2.31 34.23
CA THR A 787 -7.13 -1.52 35.19
C THR A 787 -7.36 -0.02 35.01
N ASP A 788 -7.32 0.45 33.76
CA ASP A 788 -7.54 1.85 33.44
C ASP A 788 -9.01 2.28 33.66
N PHE A 789 -9.98 1.42 33.33
CA PHE A 789 -11.39 1.69 33.57
C PHE A 789 -11.68 1.92 35.06
N LEU A 790 -11.06 1.12 35.94
CA LEU A 790 -11.18 1.27 37.39
C LEU A 790 -10.53 2.55 37.90
N ARG A 791 -9.38 2.94 37.33
CA ARG A 791 -8.72 4.24 37.62
C ARG A 791 -9.64 5.41 37.24
N VAL A 792 -10.22 5.38 36.03
CA VAL A 792 -11.14 6.41 35.52
C VAL A 792 -12.38 6.52 36.40
N ARG A 793 -12.99 5.40 36.79
CA ARG A 793 -14.13 5.39 37.72
C ARG A 793 -13.76 5.94 39.10
N GLY A 794 -12.61 5.56 39.64
CA GLY A 794 -12.08 6.07 40.90
C GLY A 794 -11.72 7.56 40.88
N PHE A 795 -11.53 8.13 39.69
CA PHE A 795 -11.38 9.58 39.50
C PHE A 795 -12.71 10.32 39.71
N CYS A 796 -13.85 9.69 39.41
CA CYS A 796 -15.19 10.28 39.57
C CYS A 796 -15.78 10.05 40.97
N VAL A 797 -15.63 8.85 41.53
CA VAL A 797 -16.23 8.48 42.82
C VAL A 797 -15.20 7.76 43.69
N GLN A 798 -15.09 8.17 44.95
CA GLN A 798 -14.22 7.54 45.94
C GLN A 798 -15.02 7.19 47.19
N ASN A 799 -14.92 5.94 47.65
CA ASN A 799 -15.62 5.45 48.85
C ASN A 799 -17.13 5.78 48.85
N GLY A 800 -17.78 5.70 47.69
CA GLY A 800 -19.22 5.99 47.52
C GLY A 800 -19.58 7.48 47.51
N THR A 801 -18.59 8.39 47.46
CA THR A 801 -18.80 9.84 47.39
C THR A 801 -18.36 10.38 46.03
N VAL A 802 -19.20 11.19 45.38
CA VAL A 802 -18.83 11.92 44.15
C VAL A 802 -17.73 12.91 44.47
N ILE A 803 -16.63 12.85 43.74
CA ILE A 803 -15.58 13.86 43.79
C ILE A 803 -15.93 14.94 42.76
N PRO A 804 -16.14 16.21 43.18
CA PRO A 804 -16.55 17.27 42.27
C PRO A 804 -15.62 17.38 41.06
N MET A 805 -16.21 17.37 39.87
CA MET A 805 -15.51 17.50 38.61
C MET A 805 -15.35 18.99 38.27
N THR A 806 -14.35 19.64 38.87
CA THR A 806 -13.97 21.03 38.49
C THR A 806 -13.54 21.09 37.03
N ASP A 807 -13.44 22.29 36.45
CA ASP A 807 -13.05 22.45 35.05
C ASP A 807 -11.65 21.88 34.75
N GLU A 808 -10.70 22.01 35.68
CA GLU A 808 -9.38 21.40 35.54
C GLU A 808 -9.44 19.88 35.56
N ARG A 809 -10.27 19.30 36.44
CA ARG A 809 -10.47 17.85 36.52
C ARG A 809 -11.21 17.33 35.28
N TYR A 810 -12.18 18.08 34.79
CA TYR A 810 -12.91 17.76 33.56
C TYR A 810 -11.97 17.77 32.34
N SER A 811 -11.07 18.76 32.26
CA SER A 811 -10.04 18.81 31.22
C SER A 811 -9.08 17.61 31.27
N GLN A 812 -8.70 17.14 32.47
CA GLN A 812 -7.92 15.90 32.62
C GLN A 812 -8.73 14.66 32.24
N PHE A 813 -9.98 14.57 32.72
CA PHE A 813 -10.86 13.43 32.49
C PHE A 813 -11.13 13.19 31.00
N THR A 814 -11.34 14.27 30.24
CA THR A 814 -11.62 14.22 28.81
C THR A 814 -10.42 13.80 27.95
N GLN A 815 -9.21 13.70 28.52
CA GLN A 815 -8.08 13.06 27.83
C GLN A 815 -8.27 11.54 27.72
N TRP A 816 -9.04 10.93 28.64
CA TRP A 816 -9.23 9.48 28.69
C TRP A 816 -10.63 9.05 28.27
N VAL A 817 -11.62 9.94 28.39
CA VAL A 817 -13.04 9.63 28.20
C VAL A 817 -13.67 10.59 27.20
N ASP A 818 -14.47 10.05 26.30
CA ASP A 818 -15.33 10.85 25.43
C ASP A 818 -16.61 11.23 26.18
N ALA A 819 -16.57 12.34 26.92
CA ALA A 819 -17.68 12.79 27.77
C ALA A 819 -18.97 13.10 26.97
N GLU A 820 -18.85 13.47 25.71
CA GLU A 820 -19.98 13.72 24.81
C GLU A 820 -20.64 12.41 24.38
N SER A 821 -19.86 11.35 24.16
CA SER A 821 -20.41 10.03 23.88
C SER A 821 -21.23 9.46 25.03
N PHE A 822 -20.79 9.70 26.27
CA PHE A 822 -21.57 9.34 27.46
C PHE A 822 -22.88 10.13 27.58
N ALA A 823 -22.90 11.40 27.13
CA ALA A 823 -24.13 12.18 27.06
C ALA A 823 -25.13 11.58 26.05
N ASP A 824 -24.70 11.31 24.83
CA ASP A 824 -25.56 10.71 23.79
C ASP A 824 -26.03 9.29 24.20
N TYR A 825 -25.21 8.52 24.92
CA TYR A 825 -25.61 7.26 25.54
C TYR A 825 -26.75 7.40 26.55
N LEU A 826 -26.66 8.38 27.45
CA LEU A 826 -27.73 8.65 28.40
C LEU A 826 -29.01 9.11 27.72
N ILE A 827 -28.89 9.99 26.71
CA ILE A 827 -30.04 10.46 25.91
C ILE A 827 -30.72 9.27 25.23
N ALA A 828 -29.97 8.40 24.57
CA ALA A 828 -30.50 7.23 23.87
C ALA A 828 -31.20 6.25 24.82
N ARG A 829 -30.54 5.86 25.94
CA ARG A 829 -31.12 4.92 26.92
C ARG A 829 -32.37 5.50 27.57
N ASP A 830 -32.37 6.80 27.88
CA ASP A 830 -33.53 7.46 28.47
C ASP A 830 -34.67 7.65 27.47
N TYR A 831 -34.41 8.24 26.31
CA TYR A 831 -35.43 8.52 25.31
C TYR A 831 -36.09 7.24 24.79
N LEU A 832 -35.33 6.19 24.46
CA LEU A 832 -35.92 4.92 24.02
C LEU A 832 -36.44 4.06 25.17
N ARG A 833 -36.27 4.53 26.41
CA ARG A 833 -36.71 3.90 27.65
C ARG A 833 -36.28 2.44 27.74
N ASP A 834 -34.96 2.27 27.71
CA ASP A 834 -34.34 0.97 27.92
C ASP A 834 -34.22 0.69 29.41
N ALA A 835 -35.18 -0.08 29.94
CA ALA A 835 -35.27 -0.37 31.36
C ALA A 835 -34.20 -1.37 31.84
N ASP A 836 -33.46 -2.01 30.92
CA ASP A 836 -32.38 -2.94 31.26
C ASP A 836 -31.05 -2.22 31.49
N MET A 837 -31.01 -1.42 32.55
CA MET A 837 -29.89 -0.54 32.86
C MET A 837 -28.63 -1.26 33.36
N PHE A 838 -28.65 -2.59 33.51
CA PHE A 838 -27.45 -3.37 33.88
C PHE A 838 -26.60 -3.76 32.67
N ASN A 839 -27.15 -3.68 31.46
CA ASN A 839 -26.44 -3.94 30.20
C ASN A 839 -25.55 -2.76 29.80
N GLN A 840 -24.48 -2.56 30.56
CA GLN A 840 -23.47 -1.54 30.30
C GLN A 840 -22.21 -2.19 29.73
N LYS A 841 -21.63 -1.59 28.70
CA LYS A 841 -20.38 -2.02 28.08
C LYS A 841 -19.65 -0.78 27.59
N TYR A 842 -18.33 -0.80 27.74
CA TYR A 842 -17.45 0.31 27.44
C TYR A 842 -16.23 -0.20 26.69
N TRP A 843 -15.66 0.64 25.83
CA TRP A 843 -14.38 0.34 25.20
C TRP A 843 -13.45 1.54 25.11
N ARG A 844 -12.16 1.26 24.90
CA ARG A 844 -11.11 2.20 24.50
C ARG A 844 -10.01 1.46 23.73
N THR A 845 -9.04 2.17 23.17
CA THR A 845 -7.72 1.64 22.80
C THR A 845 -6.65 1.97 23.86
N THR A 846 -5.57 1.19 23.92
CA THR A 846 -4.48 1.37 24.91
C THR A 846 -3.80 2.74 24.84
N ASP A 847 -3.71 3.31 23.65
CA ASP A 847 -3.11 4.60 23.30
C ASP A 847 -4.09 5.79 23.37
N TYR A 848 -5.37 5.54 23.67
CA TYR A 848 -6.46 6.52 23.65
C TYR A 848 -6.79 7.15 22.29
N THR A 849 -6.35 6.56 21.18
CA THR A 849 -6.88 6.89 19.84
C THR A 849 -8.41 6.79 19.83
N VAL A 850 -8.95 5.75 20.46
CA VAL A 850 -10.34 5.70 20.92
C VAL A 850 -10.36 5.83 22.44
N ARG A 851 -10.83 6.97 22.95
CA ARG A 851 -11.08 7.20 24.38
C ARG A 851 -12.19 6.30 24.90
N TRP A 852 -12.35 6.20 26.22
CA TRP A 852 -13.47 5.46 26.81
C TRP A 852 -14.80 5.98 26.27
N ARG A 853 -15.57 5.09 25.68
CA ARG A 853 -16.91 5.33 25.11
C ARG A 853 -17.89 4.29 25.64
N ALA A 854 -19.16 4.68 25.76
CA ALA A 854 -20.25 3.78 26.13
C ALA A 854 -20.88 3.20 24.87
N ILE A 855 -21.17 1.90 24.92
CA ILE A 855 -21.72 1.17 23.76
C ILE A 855 -23.22 1.03 23.92
N TYR A 856 -23.98 1.40 22.89
CA TYR A 856 -25.41 1.16 22.82
C TYR A 856 -25.69 -0.23 22.26
N TYR A 857 -26.09 -1.15 23.14
CA TYR A 857 -26.30 -2.56 22.80
C TYR A 857 -27.30 -3.20 23.77
N ASP A 858 -27.86 -4.33 23.32
CA ASP A 858 -28.75 -5.19 24.10
C ASP A 858 -29.94 -4.40 24.63
N SER A 859 -30.73 -3.86 23.69
CA SER A 859 -31.84 -2.95 23.93
C SER A 859 -33.21 -3.59 23.68
N ASP A 860 -33.32 -4.89 23.93
CA ASP A 860 -34.57 -5.65 23.81
C ASP A 860 -35.61 -5.31 24.91
N PHE A 861 -35.22 -4.51 25.91
CA PHE A 861 -36.10 -3.85 26.89
C PHE A 861 -36.41 -2.38 26.59
N ALA A 862 -35.94 -1.84 25.46
CA ALA A 862 -36.38 -0.54 24.98
C ALA A 862 -37.88 -0.56 24.63
N LEU A 863 -38.50 0.63 24.52
CA LEU A 863 -39.93 0.78 24.20
C LEU A 863 -40.86 0.04 25.19
N SER A 864 -40.41 -0.15 26.43
CA SER A 864 -41.12 -0.97 27.43
C SER A 864 -42.33 -0.26 28.04
N SER A 865 -42.26 1.06 28.24
CA SER A 865 -43.34 1.89 28.78
C SER A 865 -43.09 3.37 28.45
N PRO A 866 -44.08 4.12 27.92
CA PRO A 866 -43.88 5.55 27.65
C PRO A 866 -43.79 6.38 28.93
N LEU A 867 -44.28 5.84 30.05
CA LEU A 867 -44.25 6.47 31.37
C LEU A 867 -42.88 6.33 32.03
N TYR A 868 -42.40 7.42 32.64
CA TYR A 868 -41.15 7.54 33.41
C TYR A 868 -39.85 7.41 32.57
N GLY A 869 -38.76 8.01 33.05
CA GLY A 869 -37.41 7.91 32.48
C GLY A 869 -36.45 7.03 33.30
N VAL A 870 -35.38 6.53 32.69
CA VAL A 870 -34.28 5.81 33.38
C VAL A 870 -33.23 6.75 33.93
N LEU A 871 -33.17 7.99 33.45
CA LEU A 871 -32.04 8.89 33.67
C LEU A 871 -31.67 9.09 35.14
N HIS A 872 -32.66 9.17 36.05
CA HIS A 872 -32.41 9.38 37.48
C HIS A 872 -31.48 8.32 38.10
N SER A 873 -31.58 7.05 37.69
CA SER A 873 -30.78 5.98 38.30
C SER A 873 -29.33 5.97 37.80
N TYR A 874 -29.04 6.61 36.66
CA TYR A 874 -27.66 6.84 36.21
C TYR A 874 -26.94 7.90 37.05
N PHE A 875 -27.65 8.70 37.84
CA PHE A 875 -27.07 9.76 38.67
C PHE A 875 -27.03 9.41 40.16
N ASP A 876 -27.21 8.13 40.50
CA ASP A 876 -27.15 7.62 41.88
C ASP A 876 -25.88 6.80 42.11
N VAL A 877 -24.98 7.28 42.99
CA VAL A 877 -23.72 6.61 43.35
C VAL A 877 -23.89 5.25 44.02
N THR A 878 -25.08 4.94 44.55
CA THR A 878 -25.34 3.58 45.04
C THR A 878 -25.41 2.56 43.89
N GLY A 879 -25.55 3.02 42.65
CA GLY A 879 -25.61 2.18 41.46
C GLY A 879 -26.94 1.45 41.28
N ILE A 880 -27.08 0.83 40.12
CA ILE A 880 -28.32 0.18 39.69
C ILE A 880 -28.33 -1.28 40.19
N PRO A 881 -29.34 -1.71 40.96
CA PRO A 881 -29.44 -3.09 41.41
C PRO A 881 -29.77 -4.05 40.26
N SER A 882 -29.14 -5.22 40.27
CA SER A 882 -29.45 -6.35 39.39
C SER A 882 -30.28 -7.41 40.12
N ALA A 883 -30.98 -8.26 39.38
CA ALA A 883 -31.82 -9.34 39.92
C ALA A 883 -31.05 -10.32 40.81
N ASN A 884 -29.73 -10.46 40.62
CA ASN A 884 -28.87 -11.32 41.44
C ASN A 884 -28.28 -10.62 42.69
N GLY A 885 -28.72 -9.39 43.01
CA GLY A 885 -28.27 -8.62 44.17
C GLY A 885 -26.95 -7.87 43.97
N SER A 886 -26.26 -8.05 42.84
CA SER A 886 -25.12 -7.20 42.48
C SER A 886 -25.59 -5.82 41.99
N ARG A 887 -24.69 -4.83 42.00
CA ARG A 887 -24.99 -3.45 41.55
C ARG A 887 -24.09 -3.07 40.37
N SER A 888 -24.65 -2.39 39.38
CA SER A 888 -23.91 -1.74 38.30
C SER A 888 -23.58 -0.31 38.72
N ASN A 889 -22.30 0.02 38.76
CA ASN A 889 -21.85 1.35 39.15
C ASN A 889 -22.14 2.38 38.06
N THR A 890 -22.33 3.62 38.49
CA THR A 890 -22.68 4.77 37.64
C THR A 890 -21.70 5.93 37.85
N ASP A 891 -20.51 5.62 38.36
CA ASP A 891 -19.52 6.58 38.87
C ASP A 891 -19.18 7.68 37.85
N ILE A 892 -18.95 7.30 36.59
CA ILE A 892 -18.64 8.23 35.49
C ILE A 892 -19.77 9.23 35.30
N TYR A 893 -21.03 8.77 35.26
CA TYR A 893 -22.20 9.62 35.05
C TYR A 893 -22.41 10.58 36.23
N CYS A 894 -22.26 10.10 37.47
CA CYS A 894 -22.33 10.95 38.67
C CYS A 894 -21.22 12.01 38.70
N GLY A 895 -19.99 11.63 38.31
CA GLY A 895 -18.87 12.56 38.21
C GLY A 895 -19.11 13.64 37.17
N LEU A 896 -19.53 13.24 35.96
CA LEU A 896 -19.87 14.17 34.87
C LEU A 896 -20.98 15.15 35.26
N LEU A 897 -22.06 14.68 35.91
CA LEU A 897 -23.16 15.54 36.35
C LEU A 897 -22.71 16.62 37.35
N SER A 898 -21.63 16.38 38.09
CA SER A 898 -21.08 17.35 39.05
C SER A 898 -20.29 18.50 38.41
N ASN A 899 -19.96 18.42 37.11
CA ASN A 899 -19.39 19.53 36.36
C ASN A 899 -20.52 20.39 35.76
N GLU A 900 -20.53 21.69 36.07
CA GLU A 900 -21.61 22.59 35.63
C GLU A 900 -21.63 22.80 34.10
N ASN A 901 -20.46 22.86 33.45
CA ASN A 901 -20.34 23.02 32.01
C ASN A 901 -20.86 21.79 31.24
N TRP A 902 -20.45 20.58 31.66
CA TRP A 902 -20.97 19.34 31.07
C TRP A 902 -22.47 19.18 31.36
N ARG A 903 -22.94 19.55 32.56
CA ARG A 903 -24.36 19.52 32.89
C ARG A 903 -25.17 20.43 31.98
N HIS A 904 -24.70 21.67 31.72
CA HIS A 904 -25.33 22.58 30.76
C HIS A 904 -25.33 21.98 29.35
N TYR A 905 -24.18 21.50 28.87
CA TYR A 905 -24.04 20.79 27.59
C TYR A 905 -25.08 19.67 27.46
N PHE A 906 -25.16 18.80 28.47
CA PHE A 906 -26.05 17.64 28.45
C PHE A 906 -27.52 18.04 28.35
N ILE A 907 -27.93 19.12 29.03
CA ILE A 907 -29.30 19.66 28.94
C ILE A 907 -29.61 20.13 27.53
N VAL A 908 -28.74 20.96 26.95
CA VAL A 908 -28.93 21.50 25.61
C VAL A 908 -28.91 20.37 24.57
N ARG A 909 -27.96 19.43 24.69
CA ARG A 909 -27.82 18.27 23.81
C ARG A 909 -29.03 17.34 23.89
N TYR A 910 -29.57 17.07 25.08
CA TYR A 910 -30.77 16.24 25.24
C TYR A 910 -31.96 16.87 24.50
N ILE A 911 -32.20 18.17 24.70
CA ILE A 911 -33.30 18.90 24.04
C ILE A 911 -33.09 18.93 22.52
N TYR A 912 -31.86 19.19 22.07
CA TYR A 912 -31.50 19.17 20.66
C TYR A 912 -31.82 17.82 20.00
N VAL A 913 -31.29 16.73 20.56
CA VAL A 913 -31.46 15.39 19.99
C VAL A 913 -32.92 14.99 19.99
N MET A 914 -33.64 15.24 21.08
CA MET A 914 -35.07 14.93 21.18
C MET A 914 -35.91 15.70 20.14
N ASN A 915 -35.64 16.99 19.95
CA ASN A 915 -36.46 17.82 19.06
C ASN A 915 -36.13 17.58 17.58
N TYR A 916 -34.85 17.39 17.24
CA TYR A 916 -34.39 17.42 15.85
C TYR A 916 -33.97 16.07 15.27
N TYR A 917 -33.96 15.01 16.07
CA TYR A 917 -33.48 13.71 15.59
C TYR A 917 -34.22 12.49 16.13
N LEU A 918 -34.32 12.33 17.46
CA LEU A 918 -35.17 11.34 18.09
C LEU A 918 -36.59 11.91 18.23
N ASN A 919 -37.17 12.32 17.10
CA ASN A 919 -38.52 12.86 17.01
C ASN A 919 -39.42 11.94 16.18
N ASN A 920 -40.73 12.20 16.22
CA ASN A 920 -41.72 11.35 15.56
C ASN A 920 -41.57 11.36 14.03
N ASP A 921 -41.16 12.49 13.43
CA ASP A 921 -41.00 12.64 11.98
C ASP A 921 -39.89 11.74 11.41
N ARG A 922 -38.90 11.39 12.23
CA ARG A 922 -37.86 10.42 11.87
C ARG A 922 -38.17 9.01 12.36
N LEU A 923 -38.57 8.87 13.63
CA LEU A 923 -38.70 7.56 14.27
C LEU A 923 -39.91 6.76 13.79
N LEU A 924 -41.05 7.42 13.50
CA LEU A 924 -42.23 6.69 13.01
C LEU A 924 -42.00 6.14 11.58
N PRO A 925 -41.49 6.90 10.60
CA PRO A 925 -41.18 6.33 9.29
C PRO A 925 -40.12 5.23 9.32
N LEU A 926 -39.09 5.35 10.17
CA LEU A 926 -38.10 4.30 10.39
C LEU A 926 -38.73 3.04 10.97
N PHE A 927 -39.60 3.18 11.98
CA PHE A 927 -40.30 2.06 12.59
C PHE A 927 -41.23 1.38 11.58
N ASP A 928 -42.06 2.17 10.89
CA ASP A 928 -43.06 1.68 9.93
C ASP A 928 -42.36 0.98 8.74
N SER A 929 -41.18 1.43 8.29
CA SER A 929 -40.43 0.78 7.22
C SER A 929 -39.85 -0.58 7.63
N MET A 930 -39.28 -0.67 8.85
CA MET A 930 -38.79 -1.94 9.39
C MET A 930 -39.92 -2.95 9.58
N VAL A 931 -41.09 -2.51 10.03
CA VAL A 931 -42.28 -3.37 10.14
C VAL A 931 -42.71 -3.89 8.76
N ALA A 932 -42.75 -3.02 7.76
CA ALA A 932 -43.11 -3.40 6.40
C ALA A 932 -42.13 -4.42 5.77
N GLU A 933 -40.84 -4.35 6.11
CA GLU A 933 -39.82 -5.31 5.69
C GLU A 933 -40.04 -6.70 6.31
N MET A 934 -40.41 -6.76 7.59
CA MET A 934 -40.61 -8.02 8.32
C MET A 934 -41.94 -8.70 8.01
N GLU A 935 -43.02 -7.92 7.81
CA GLU A 935 -44.40 -8.40 7.78
C GLU A 935 -44.63 -9.61 6.84
N PRO A 936 -44.11 -9.63 5.60
CA PRO A 936 -44.33 -10.76 4.68
C PRO A 936 -43.74 -12.09 5.18
N GLU A 937 -42.69 -12.04 6.01
CA GLU A 937 -41.97 -13.22 6.50
C GLU A 937 -42.53 -13.78 7.82
N MET A 938 -43.33 -12.98 8.54
CA MET A 938 -43.80 -13.33 9.88
C MET A 938 -44.62 -14.61 9.93
N ASN A 939 -45.46 -14.87 8.92
CA ASN A 939 -46.26 -16.10 8.89
C ASN A 939 -45.38 -17.36 8.80
N ARG A 940 -44.32 -17.34 7.98
CA ARG A 940 -43.37 -18.48 7.87
C ARG A 940 -42.56 -18.64 9.15
N HIS A 941 -42.10 -17.53 9.73
CA HIS A 941 -41.37 -17.53 10.99
C HIS A 941 -42.22 -18.12 12.13
N ILE A 942 -43.48 -17.67 12.29
CA ILE A 942 -44.41 -18.16 13.30
C ILE A 942 -44.74 -19.63 13.08
N ALA A 943 -44.96 -20.06 11.83
CA ALA A 943 -45.21 -21.47 11.52
C ALA A 943 -44.04 -22.38 11.97
N ARG A 944 -42.80 -21.90 11.86
CA ARG A 944 -41.59 -22.67 12.24
C ARG A 944 -41.37 -22.72 13.75
N TRP A 945 -41.57 -21.59 14.44
CA TRP A 945 -41.14 -21.42 15.82
C TRP A 945 -42.28 -21.36 16.83
N ASN A 946 -43.53 -21.19 16.39
CA ASN A 946 -44.70 -20.89 17.23
C ASN A 946 -44.52 -19.62 18.09
N HIS A 947 -43.64 -18.72 17.64
CA HIS A 947 -43.30 -17.46 18.28
C HIS A 947 -43.07 -16.41 17.18
N PRO A 948 -43.62 -15.18 17.30
CA PRO A 948 -44.65 -14.77 18.25
C PRO A 948 -45.88 -15.70 18.24
N SER A 949 -46.67 -15.72 19.31
CA SER A 949 -47.72 -16.74 19.50
C SER A 949 -48.78 -16.77 18.39
N SER A 950 -48.96 -15.66 17.68
CA SER A 950 -49.77 -15.54 16.47
C SER A 950 -49.41 -14.26 15.72
N TYR A 951 -49.82 -14.18 14.45
CA TYR A 951 -49.68 -12.94 13.67
C TYR A 951 -50.44 -11.77 14.31
N SER A 952 -51.64 -12.03 14.87
CA SER A 952 -52.42 -11.01 15.58
C SER A 952 -51.73 -10.52 16.85
N HIS A 953 -51.01 -11.39 17.57
CA HIS A 953 -50.21 -10.99 18.73
C HIS A 953 -49.05 -10.08 18.30
N TRP A 954 -48.31 -10.47 17.27
CA TRP A 954 -47.25 -9.65 16.68
C TRP A 954 -47.77 -8.26 16.29
N GLN A 955 -48.88 -8.17 15.54
CA GLN A 955 -49.50 -6.90 15.16
C GLN A 955 -49.93 -6.06 16.38
N SER A 956 -50.33 -6.69 17.48
CA SER A 956 -50.64 -5.98 18.73
C SER A 956 -49.39 -5.34 19.33
N GLN A 957 -48.29 -6.08 19.41
CA GLN A 957 -47.01 -5.55 19.89
C GLN A 957 -46.51 -4.38 19.02
N ILE A 958 -46.66 -4.48 17.69
CA ILE A 958 -46.32 -3.38 16.78
C ILE A 958 -47.12 -2.11 17.09
N ARG A 959 -48.44 -2.23 17.33
CA ARG A 959 -49.29 -1.08 17.70
C ARG A 959 -48.87 -0.47 19.03
N GLU A 960 -48.54 -1.30 20.03
CA GLU A 960 -48.05 -0.82 21.33
C GLU A 960 -46.76 -0.02 21.20
N TYR A 961 -45.78 -0.53 20.46
CA TYR A 961 -44.49 0.12 20.29
C TYR A 961 -44.63 1.42 19.47
N ARG A 962 -45.50 1.42 18.47
CA ARG A 962 -45.83 2.63 17.72
C ARG A 962 -46.52 3.68 18.60
N SER A 963 -47.43 3.28 19.48
CA SER A 963 -48.08 4.18 20.45
C SER A 963 -47.07 4.78 21.42
N PHE A 964 -46.10 3.97 21.90
CA PHE A 964 -44.98 4.46 22.70
C PHE A 964 -44.27 5.62 21.99
N LEU A 965 -43.90 5.44 20.71
CA LEU A 965 -43.16 6.46 19.96
C LEU A 965 -43.96 7.75 19.82
N VAL A 966 -45.27 7.65 19.55
CA VAL A 966 -46.15 8.83 19.46
C VAL A 966 -46.14 9.64 20.74
N GLU A 967 -46.23 8.98 21.91
CA GLU A 967 -46.29 9.65 23.22
C GLU A 967 -44.92 10.10 23.72
N ARG A 968 -43.81 9.60 23.15
CA ARG A 968 -42.51 9.71 23.79
C ARG A 968 -41.96 11.14 23.93
N PRO A 969 -42.06 12.05 22.94
CA PRO A 969 -41.52 13.40 23.06
C PRO A 969 -42.02 14.14 24.32
N ASP A 970 -43.32 14.10 24.58
CA ASP A 970 -43.92 14.77 25.74
C ASP A 970 -43.48 14.12 27.05
N ARG A 971 -43.47 12.78 27.11
CA ARG A 971 -43.08 12.03 28.32
C ARG A 971 -41.59 12.15 28.64
N ALA A 972 -40.74 12.17 27.62
CA ALA A 972 -39.31 12.37 27.77
C ALA A 972 -39.04 13.78 28.32
N LYS A 973 -39.67 14.82 27.76
CA LYS A 973 -39.60 16.20 28.26
C LYS A 973 -40.02 16.31 29.73
N GLU A 974 -41.19 15.79 30.08
CA GLU A 974 -41.72 15.83 31.46
C GLU A 974 -40.74 15.18 32.45
N SER A 975 -40.26 13.96 32.13
CA SER A 975 -39.33 13.22 32.97
C SER A 975 -37.96 13.91 33.06
N PHE A 976 -37.46 14.44 31.96
CA PHE A 976 -36.15 15.09 31.90
C PHE A 976 -36.12 16.37 32.74
N MET A 977 -37.13 17.22 32.60
CA MET A 977 -37.28 18.43 33.42
C MET A 977 -37.31 18.11 34.91
N TYR A 978 -38.02 17.05 35.30
CA TYR A 978 -38.08 16.60 36.69
C TYR A 978 -36.72 16.14 37.21
N VAL A 979 -36.04 15.25 36.48
CA VAL A 979 -34.73 14.69 36.89
C VAL A 979 -33.65 15.78 36.96
N MET A 980 -33.67 16.71 36.01
CA MET A 980 -32.71 17.81 35.96
C MET A 980 -33.10 19.00 36.84
N GLY A 981 -34.28 19.01 37.47
CA GLY A 981 -34.72 20.12 38.31
C GLY A 981 -34.88 21.45 37.54
N ILE A 982 -35.34 21.38 36.29
CA ILE A 982 -35.46 22.52 35.38
C ILE A 982 -36.92 23.00 35.35
N SER A 983 -37.15 24.29 35.58
CA SER A 983 -38.47 24.91 35.44
C SER A 983 -38.87 25.07 33.96
N SER A 984 -40.17 25.24 33.67
CA SER A 984 -40.64 25.45 32.29
C SER A 984 -40.02 26.68 31.61
N SER A 985 -39.67 27.73 32.36
CA SER A 985 -39.00 28.91 31.81
C SER A 985 -37.54 28.63 31.42
N GLN A 986 -36.80 27.92 32.28
CA GLN A 986 -35.43 27.51 31.98
C GLN A 986 -35.38 26.53 30.80
N TYR A 987 -36.33 25.59 30.73
CA TYR A 987 -36.43 24.69 29.58
C TYR A 987 -36.59 25.47 28.27
N ALA A 988 -37.45 26.49 28.25
CA ALA A 988 -37.64 27.33 27.07
C ALA A 988 -36.38 28.13 26.68
N GLU A 989 -35.48 28.44 27.63
CA GLU A 989 -34.17 29.05 27.35
C GLU A 989 -33.24 28.06 26.65
N TYR A 990 -33.07 26.86 27.22
CA TYR A 990 -32.26 25.81 26.62
C TYR A 990 -32.80 25.33 25.26
N GLU A 991 -34.12 25.35 25.08
CA GLU A 991 -34.75 25.03 23.79
C GLU A 991 -34.41 26.06 22.70
N ARG A 992 -34.30 27.35 23.05
CA ARG A 992 -33.81 28.38 22.11
C ARG A 992 -32.33 28.19 21.78
N GLU A 993 -31.52 27.80 22.76
CA GLU A 993 -30.12 27.48 22.53
C GLU A 993 -29.96 26.27 21.60
N ALA A 994 -30.70 25.19 21.85
CA ALA A 994 -30.75 24.02 20.98
C ALA A 994 -31.24 24.37 19.56
N ALA A 995 -32.23 25.26 19.43
CA ALA A 995 -32.71 25.74 18.13
C ALA A 995 -31.64 26.54 17.38
N ALA A 996 -30.93 27.45 18.05
CA ALA A 996 -29.83 28.20 17.44
C ALA A 996 -28.70 27.27 16.97
N LEU A 997 -28.37 26.24 17.75
CA LEU A 997 -27.42 25.20 17.34
C LEU A 997 -27.91 24.44 16.10
N TYR A 998 -29.21 24.13 16.01
CA TYR A 998 -29.76 23.44 14.85
C TYR A 998 -29.73 24.32 13.60
N GLU A 999 -30.00 25.62 13.74
CA GLU A 999 -29.85 26.59 12.65
C GLU A 999 -28.40 26.70 12.17
N GLN A 1000 -27.43 26.60 13.09
CA GLN A 1000 -26.01 26.70 12.78
C GLN A 1000 -25.44 25.43 12.12
N TYR A 1001 -25.76 24.26 12.67
CA TYR A 1001 -25.09 23.01 12.32
C TYR A 1001 -25.97 22.03 11.52
N GLY A 1002 -27.30 22.13 11.65
CA GLY A 1002 -28.27 21.21 11.05
C GLY A 1002 -28.17 19.76 11.57
N GLY A 1003 -29.14 18.93 11.20
CA GLY A 1003 -29.14 17.48 11.40
C GLY A 1003 -28.72 17.00 12.80
N VAL A 1004 -28.02 15.85 12.88
CA VAL A 1004 -27.23 15.47 14.07
C VAL A 1004 -25.77 15.65 13.75
N PHE A 1005 -25.18 16.67 14.36
CA PHE A 1005 -23.74 16.85 14.36
C PHE A 1005 -23.13 16.17 15.60
N GLN A 1006 -21.90 15.69 15.48
CA GLN A 1006 -21.22 14.86 16.49
C GLN A 1006 -20.62 15.66 17.65
N ARG A 1007 -20.33 16.96 17.50
CA ARG A 1007 -19.74 17.82 18.54
C ARG A 1007 -20.33 19.23 18.58
N ILE A 1008 -20.92 19.65 19.69
CA ILE A 1008 -21.50 21.02 19.77
C ILE A 1008 -20.42 22.08 20.07
N PHE A 1009 -19.29 21.68 20.68
CA PHE A 1009 -18.23 22.58 21.12
C PHE A 1009 -16.86 22.10 20.63
N GLU A 1010 -16.43 22.63 19.48
CA GLU A 1010 -15.01 22.77 19.12
C GLU A 1010 -14.65 24.24 18.97
#